data_AF-A0A928DGW4-F1
#
_entry.id   AF-A0A928DGW4-F1
#
_cell.length_a   1.000
_cell.length_b   1.000
_cell.length_c   1.000
_cell.angle_alpha   90.00
_cell.angle_beta   90.00
_cell.angle_gamma   90.00
#
_symmetry.space_group_name_H-M   'P 1'
#
loop_
_entity.id
_entity.type
_entity.pdbx_description
1 polymer ?
#
loop_
_entity_poly.entity_id
_entity_poly.type
_entity_poly.pdbx_seq_one_letter_code
_entity_poly.pdbx_strand_id
1 'polypeptide(L)'
;MKKLLVFLSFLLTTSLFAGQVFYVVSGGAGKKDGMSWANAFSDVQTAIDRAYEVATADNPSEVWIAKGTYKHGSQMTMKNNVAIYGGFAGTETSKDQRVSGDNTILDGEGKYRVFYNYYSSSNPLTNSAKLDNVTIQNGYASDGYSNTFSSAEDGAGMYNNYASPEITNCTFSGNIAGDSGGGMCIYSSSPVLTNCTFANNSASFGGGMYNYSSSPTLTNCTFVNNSASGSWNSYGGGMYNEYESCPVIKNCILWGNTASSSGNEIYNYDSNSKPTIDTCIIKGGYSGYYGTYTNIITADPKLMPLSNYGGSVQTCLVGVGSSAIGAGKVVEGLTTDARGMSRSSTPTIGACEYQNKLTVGKITTTEGYLKYSSSYEFTLNVYVSDIGGTFTYQWYKNGVAISGATSSSYKTSQSAGTSKYTVQVSDGTTTITSSEITIETINPIYVSTTGSSENDGLSWTTAKNDIQEAIDLASKYYGSEVWIAKGTYKHGSAMTMKNGVAIYGGFAGTETSKDQRVAGNNTILDGEGKYRVFYNNYTEANPLTNSAKLDNVTIQNGNSYDGAGMYNEYASPEITNCTFSNNSASGNDSSGGGMSNRYSSPTLTNCTFASNSAGYFGGGMYNYYSSPTLTNCTFESNSASNGGGMYNFYSSRPTLTNCTFANNSAKYEGGGMDNFSSSPTLTNCTFESNSASNGGGMYNSSSSPTLMNCTFSNNRAEYNGGGMDNFSSSPTFTNCTFANNSASGSSYSYGGGMYNGSSSPVLTNCILWGNTASYRGNEIYNYDSNSKPTIDTCIIKGGKSGIYDSSYCTYKGSLITTDPKLMPLGNYGGNVQTCPVAEGSSAIGAGKVVSGLTTDARGFARSITTPTIGACEYVPTKITSKLKDTSAWANKDVILEIKASGENPTYQWQYSTDGSTWVDLDGETSSILTLSNVQFTQNGYQYRCVVDSDSSDLTYSNVAILTIKPIATINTQPTGFEVYLNSDKNLSVSASGEELSYQWYFNGKVIEGATNETLDLKNIQTSNSGLYYCVVSNPAGSVQSSIAEVIVRETASITIPPQKTESYTGYYTTLSVSASGYEVKYQWQKLVNGKWVDIVGATASTLDMSGLKLTDSGEYRCVVSNGGGSVVSETSKLTILKTSKIKITQQPVAIPTAVDDDTKLSVSASGGGIYYQWQVKNGKVWEDISGATSSTLAFKNLQAEDNNKEYRCILKNDISTATSKTAKLVV
;
A
#
# COMPACT_ATOMS: atom_id res chain seq x y z
N MET A 1 38.67 19.06 86.55
CA MET A 1 39.98 19.56 86.07
C MET A 1 39.75 20.30 84.76
N LYS A 2 40.04 21.60 84.73
CA LYS A 2 40.56 22.44 83.62
C LYS A 2 40.06 22.27 82.16
N LYS A 3 39.79 23.47 81.58
CA LYS A 3 39.72 23.94 80.17
C LYS A 3 38.32 23.85 79.54
N LEU A 4 37.48 24.89 79.52
CA LEU A 4 37.63 26.37 79.47
C LEU A 4 38.19 26.91 78.13
N LEU A 5 37.45 27.93 77.64
CA LEU A 5 37.58 28.82 76.46
C LEU A 5 36.81 28.31 75.22
N VAL A 6 35.72 28.92 74.75
CA VAL A 6 35.33 30.35 74.74
C VAL A 6 33.81 30.49 74.93
N PHE A 7 33.40 31.46 75.75
CA PHE A 7 32.02 31.90 75.98
C PHE A 7 31.88 33.34 75.46
N LEU A 8 30.65 33.67 75.01
CA LEU A 8 30.08 35.01 74.82
C LEU A 8 30.31 35.73 73.46
N SER A 9 29.38 35.54 72.52
CA SER A 9 28.52 36.61 71.98
C SER A 9 27.59 36.09 70.88
N PHE A 10 26.35 35.76 71.24
CA PHE A 10 25.10 36.31 70.66
C PHE A 10 23.92 35.68 71.42
N LEU A 11 23.28 36.48 72.28
CA LEU A 11 21.86 36.31 72.56
C LEU A 11 21.13 36.46 71.21
N LEU A 12 20.41 35.44 70.75
CA LEU A 12 19.18 35.63 69.96
C LEU A 12 18.39 34.31 69.94
N THR A 13 17.25 34.35 70.67
CA THR A 13 16.04 33.53 70.51
C THR A 13 16.19 32.00 70.52
N THR A 14 16.06 31.41 71.71
CA THR A 14 15.05 30.36 71.88
C THR A 14 13.67 31.00 71.65
N SER A 15 13.30 31.22 70.38
CA SER A 15 11.89 31.31 70.05
C SER A 15 11.36 29.89 70.20
N LEU A 16 10.43 29.69 71.14
CA LEU A 16 9.47 28.60 71.03
C LEU A 16 8.91 28.68 69.60
N PHE A 17 9.33 27.78 68.72
CA PHE A 17 8.77 27.72 67.37
C PHE A 17 7.38 27.12 67.51
N ALA A 18 6.38 27.99 67.32
CA ALA A 18 5.07 27.56 66.89
C ALA A 18 5.19 26.84 65.54
N GLY A 19 4.20 26.00 65.19
CA GLY A 19 4.20 25.11 64.04
C GLY A 19 4.83 25.73 62.78
N GLN A 20 5.77 24.99 62.16
CA GLN A 20 6.61 25.53 61.08
C GLN A 20 6.20 24.95 59.71
N VAL A 21 6.31 25.77 58.67
CA VAL A 21 6.04 25.37 57.27
C VAL A 21 7.33 24.96 56.57
N PHE A 22 7.33 23.78 55.94
CA PHE A 22 8.41 23.28 55.10
C PHE A 22 7.98 23.17 53.63
N TYR A 23 8.84 23.58 52.70
CA TYR A 23 8.50 23.74 51.29
C TYR A 23 9.17 22.70 50.40
N VAL A 24 8.46 22.20 49.38
CA VAL A 24 8.94 21.15 48.46
C VAL A 24 8.67 21.52 46.99
N VAL A 25 9.71 21.50 46.15
CA VAL A 25 9.62 21.70 44.69
C VAL A 25 10.30 20.56 43.95
N SER A 26 9.81 20.21 42.76
CA SER A 26 10.43 19.13 41.97
C SER A 26 11.91 19.44 41.68
N GLY A 27 12.81 18.53 42.05
CA GLY A 27 14.28 18.72 41.95
C GLY A 27 14.94 19.52 43.10
N GLY A 28 14.13 20.18 43.94
CA GLY A 28 14.56 21.02 45.06
C GLY A 28 15.13 22.38 44.64
N ALA A 29 15.30 23.29 45.59
CA ALA A 29 15.80 24.63 45.35
C ALA A 29 16.84 25.07 46.39
N GLY A 30 17.77 25.92 45.97
CA GLY A 30 18.74 26.58 46.85
C GLY A 30 19.48 25.63 47.79
N LYS A 31 19.52 25.97 49.08
CA LYS A 31 20.20 25.19 50.13
C LYS A 31 19.50 23.87 50.48
N LYS A 32 18.27 23.65 49.99
CA LYS A 32 17.43 22.47 50.29
C LYS A 32 17.24 22.24 51.79
N ASP A 33 17.04 23.33 52.55
CA ASP A 33 16.74 23.29 53.99
C ASP A 33 15.23 23.32 54.29
N GLY A 34 14.41 23.53 53.25
CA GLY A 34 12.96 23.53 53.32
C GLY A 34 12.34 24.77 53.96
N MET A 35 13.12 25.81 54.29
CA MET A 35 12.63 26.96 55.08
C MET A 35 11.86 28.01 54.25
N SER A 36 11.92 27.91 52.92
CA SER A 36 11.20 28.77 51.97
C SER A 36 11.14 28.07 50.61
N TRP A 37 10.30 28.54 49.69
CA TRP A 37 10.30 28.08 48.29
C TRP A 37 11.68 28.16 47.63
N ALA A 38 12.46 29.20 47.92
CA ALA A 38 13.81 29.39 47.36
C ALA A 38 14.85 28.37 47.88
N ASN A 39 14.59 27.73 49.03
CA ASN A 39 15.44 26.69 49.62
C ASN A 39 14.70 25.37 49.81
N ALA A 40 13.69 25.09 48.99
CA ALA A 40 12.79 23.96 49.15
C ALA A 40 13.48 22.59 49.03
N PHE A 41 12.97 21.59 49.74
CA PHE A 41 13.39 20.21 49.60
C PHE A 41 13.04 19.67 48.20
N SER A 42 13.80 18.68 47.73
CA SER A 42 13.51 17.93 46.50
C SER A 42 12.66 16.68 46.75
N ASP A 43 12.64 16.20 47.98
CA ASP A 43 11.97 14.98 48.39
C ASP A 43 10.91 15.29 49.46
N VAL A 44 9.73 14.70 49.30
CA VAL A 44 8.57 14.95 50.16
C VAL A 44 8.74 14.26 51.51
N GLN A 45 9.30 13.04 51.55
CA GLN A 45 9.50 12.33 52.81
C GLN A 45 10.49 13.06 53.73
N THR A 46 11.57 13.58 53.16
CA THR A 46 12.56 14.40 53.89
C THR A 46 11.90 15.62 54.55
N ALA A 47 10.97 16.27 53.85
CA ALA A 47 10.22 17.40 54.41
C ALA A 47 9.27 16.97 55.54
N ILE A 48 8.60 15.82 55.38
CA ILE A 48 7.72 15.24 56.41
C ILE A 48 8.52 14.92 57.68
N ASP A 49 9.67 14.26 57.55
CA ASP A 49 10.50 13.89 58.69
C ASP A 49 11.03 15.14 59.40
N ARG A 50 11.46 16.17 58.64
CA ARG A 50 11.91 17.44 59.21
C ARG A 50 10.79 18.20 59.93
N ALA A 51 9.58 18.19 59.37
CA ALA A 51 8.40 18.80 60.00
C ALA A 51 8.05 18.11 61.32
N TYR A 52 8.16 16.78 61.37
CA TYR A 52 7.87 15.98 62.56
C TYR A 52 8.84 16.28 63.72
N GLU A 53 10.11 16.55 63.44
CA GLU A 53 11.11 16.87 64.48
C GLU A 53 10.75 18.11 65.32
N VAL A 54 9.97 19.04 64.76
CA VAL A 54 9.59 20.31 65.41
C VAL A 54 8.11 20.40 65.74
N ALA A 55 7.29 19.44 65.28
CA ALA A 55 5.85 19.43 65.51
C ALA A 55 5.49 19.00 66.95
N THR A 56 4.52 19.67 67.55
CA THR A 56 3.90 19.26 68.83
C THR A 56 2.38 19.26 68.73
N ALA A 57 1.69 18.68 69.71
CA ALA A 57 0.22 18.66 69.72
C ALA A 57 -0.39 20.08 69.73
N ASP A 58 0.25 21.03 70.41
CA ASP A 58 -0.20 22.43 70.48
C ASP A 58 0.27 23.26 69.27
N ASN A 59 1.26 22.77 68.53
CA ASN A 59 1.93 23.47 67.43
C ASN A 59 2.25 22.49 66.28
N PRO A 60 1.24 22.10 65.48
CA PRO A 60 1.45 21.18 64.35
C PRO A 60 2.24 21.86 63.23
N SER A 61 3.08 21.10 62.53
CA SER A 61 3.89 21.59 61.40
C SER A 61 3.22 21.28 60.06
N GLU A 62 3.57 22.05 59.02
CA GLU A 62 2.99 21.89 57.68
C GLU A 62 4.07 21.61 56.64
N VAL A 63 3.75 20.81 55.62
CA VAL A 63 4.57 20.56 54.43
C VAL A 63 3.79 21.04 53.21
N TRP A 64 4.31 22.05 52.51
CA TRP A 64 3.70 22.64 51.31
C TRP A 64 4.43 22.17 50.06
N ILE A 65 3.70 21.56 49.15
CA ILE A 65 4.25 20.92 47.94
C ILE A 65 3.77 21.69 46.71
N ALA A 66 4.71 22.18 45.92
CA ALA A 66 4.40 22.84 44.66
C ALA A 66 3.79 21.87 43.62
N LYS A 67 3.30 22.43 42.52
CA LYS A 67 2.80 21.67 41.39
C LYS A 67 3.91 20.87 40.74
N GLY A 68 3.56 19.70 40.26
CA GLY A 68 4.47 18.79 39.61
C GLY A 68 4.19 17.35 39.98
N THR A 69 4.90 16.46 39.30
CA THR A 69 4.92 15.03 39.60
C THR A 69 6.17 14.72 40.39
N TYR A 70 5.99 14.15 41.57
CA TYR A 70 7.05 13.78 42.49
C TYR A 70 7.15 12.26 42.54
N LYS A 71 8.36 11.78 42.23
CA LYS A 71 8.74 10.38 42.15
C LYS A 71 9.71 10.10 43.27
N HIS A 72 9.47 9.06 44.06
CA HIS A 72 10.10 8.93 45.38
C HIS A 72 11.03 7.73 45.55
N GLY A 73 11.19 6.85 44.55
CA GLY A 73 12.11 5.70 44.61
C GLY A 73 11.86 4.71 45.77
N SER A 74 10.88 4.99 46.63
CA SER A 74 10.50 4.31 47.87
C SER A 74 9.15 4.84 48.36
N GLN A 75 8.53 4.14 49.29
CA GLN A 75 7.23 4.49 49.90
C GLN A 75 7.37 5.56 50.99
N MET A 76 6.37 6.43 51.15
CA MET A 76 6.33 7.51 52.15
C MET A 76 5.54 7.10 53.41
N THR A 77 5.78 7.77 54.54
CA THR A 77 5.06 7.57 55.81
C THR A 77 4.67 8.92 56.42
N MET A 78 3.38 9.08 56.70
CA MET A 78 2.82 10.25 57.38
C MET A 78 3.20 10.30 58.86
N LYS A 79 3.13 11.46 59.51
CA LYS A 79 3.52 11.64 60.92
C LYS A 79 2.48 12.42 61.71
N ASN A 80 2.30 12.10 62.99
CA ASN A 80 1.39 12.82 63.90
C ASN A 80 1.77 14.31 63.98
N ASN A 81 0.77 15.18 64.04
CA ASN A 81 0.90 16.63 64.07
C ASN A 81 1.59 17.25 62.84
N VAL A 82 1.67 16.51 61.72
CA VAL A 82 2.17 17.02 60.43
C VAL A 82 1.06 17.03 59.39
N ALA A 83 0.83 18.18 58.77
CA ALA A 83 -0.13 18.36 57.70
C ALA A 83 0.57 18.53 56.34
N ILE A 84 0.19 17.73 55.35
CA ILE A 84 0.76 17.74 54.00
C ILE A 84 -0.24 18.39 53.05
N TYR A 85 0.16 19.48 52.40
CA TYR A 85 -0.68 20.27 51.51
C TYR A 85 -0.08 20.34 50.11
N GLY A 86 -0.85 19.94 49.10
CA GLY A 86 -0.55 20.16 47.68
C GLY A 86 -1.33 21.33 47.09
N GLY A 87 -1.08 21.62 45.80
CA GLY A 87 -1.83 22.62 45.05
C GLY A 87 -1.17 24.00 44.96
N PHE A 88 0.14 24.11 45.17
CA PHE A 88 0.86 25.38 45.18
C PHE A 88 1.61 25.62 43.87
N ALA A 89 1.66 26.86 43.38
CA ALA A 89 2.55 27.30 42.29
C ALA A 89 4.04 27.26 42.70
N GLY A 90 4.34 27.35 43.99
CA GLY A 90 5.70 27.42 44.53
C GLY A 90 6.18 28.85 44.82
N THR A 91 5.26 29.79 45.04
CA THR A 91 5.54 31.21 45.29
C THR A 91 4.70 31.80 46.43
N GLU A 92 3.80 31.03 47.00
CA GLU A 92 2.79 31.46 47.96
C GLU A 92 3.36 31.80 49.34
N THR A 93 2.74 32.78 49.99
CA THR A 93 3.03 33.21 51.36
C THR A 93 1.93 32.82 52.36
N SER A 94 0.77 32.33 51.89
CA SER A 94 -0.31 31.80 52.74
C SER A 94 -1.04 30.63 52.05
N LYS A 95 -1.66 29.75 52.85
CA LYS A 95 -2.37 28.55 52.37
C LYS A 95 -3.59 28.85 51.48
N ASP A 96 -4.19 30.02 51.64
CA ASP A 96 -5.38 30.45 50.88
C ASP A 96 -5.02 30.96 49.47
N GLN A 97 -3.72 31.08 49.14
CA GLN A 97 -3.26 31.51 47.81
C GLN A 97 -3.16 30.36 46.79
N ARG A 98 -3.55 29.13 47.16
CA ARG A 98 -3.57 27.98 46.23
C ARG A 98 -4.46 28.30 45.02
N VAL A 99 -3.90 28.14 43.83
CA VAL A 99 -4.59 28.44 42.57
C VAL A 99 -5.09 27.14 41.92
N SER A 100 -6.30 27.22 41.38
CA SER A 100 -6.92 26.15 40.61
C SER A 100 -6.07 25.77 39.39
N GLY A 101 -5.70 24.48 39.25
CA GLY A 101 -4.89 23.96 38.14
C GLY A 101 -3.42 23.65 38.46
N ASP A 102 -2.92 24.04 39.63
CA ASP A 102 -1.55 23.76 40.07
C ASP A 102 -1.42 22.37 40.72
N ASN A 103 -1.54 21.32 39.91
CA ASN A 103 -1.65 19.94 40.41
C ASN A 103 -0.37 19.39 41.06
N THR A 104 -0.48 18.90 42.29
CA THR A 104 0.55 18.11 42.98
C THR A 104 0.24 16.62 42.86
N ILE A 105 1.16 15.87 42.25
CA ILE A 105 1.01 14.42 42.01
C ILE A 105 2.14 13.69 42.74
N LEU A 106 1.78 12.77 43.63
CA LEU A 106 2.67 11.81 44.26
C LEU A 106 2.52 10.47 43.52
N ASP A 107 3.58 10.08 42.81
CA ASP A 107 3.55 8.97 41.85
C ASP A 107 4.39 7.79 42.34
N GLY A 108 3.78 6.61 42.43
CA GLY A 108 4.44 5.35 42.84
C GLY A 108 5.25 4.68 41.72
N GLU A 109 5.28 5.26 40.53
CA GLU A 109 6.05 4.83 39.36
C GLU A 109 5.69 3.42 38.83
N GLY A 110 4.52 2.90 39.20
CA GLY A 110 4.13 1.52 38.93
C GLY A 110 5.03 0.50 39.63
N LYS A 111 5.77 0.93 40.66
CA LYS A 111 6.81 0.12 41.32
C LYS A 111 6.72 0.11 42.84
N TYR A 112 6.29 1.22 43.44
CA TYR A 112 6.24 1.40 44.88
C TYR A 112 4.83 1.78 45.32
N ARG A 113 4.50 1.47 46.57
CA ARG A 113 3.39 2.14 47.25
C ARG A 113 3.67 3.63 47.36
N VAL A 114 2.62 4.45 47.33
CA VAL A 114 2.81 5.88 47.59
C VAL A 114 2.94 6.15 49.10
N PHE A 115 1.97 5.69 49.90
CA PHE A 115 2.05 5.77 51.37
C PHE A 115 1.98 4.40 52.05
N TYR A 116 2.86 4.15 53.00
CA TYR A 116 2.87 2.96 53.88
C TYR A 116 2.92 3.40 55.34
N ASN A 117 1.75 3.52 55.96
CA ASN A 117 1.57 3.93 57.36
C ASN A 117 1.37 2.68 58.22
N TYR A 118 2.46 2.13 58.74
CA TYR A 118 2.43 0.95 59.60
C TYR A 118 2.76 1.32 61.06
N TYR A 119 1.71 1.42 61.88
CA TYR A 119 1.79 1.81 63.28
C TYR A 119 1.33 0.68 64.21
N SER A 120 1.34 0.91 65.52
CA SER A 120 0.86 -0.03 66.54
C SER A 120 -0.26 0.59 67.37
N SER A 121 -1.04 -0.26 68.04
CA SER A 121 -2.08 0.19 68.97
C SER A 121 -1.56 1.07 70.13
N SER A 122 -0.29 0.89 70.52
CA SER A 122 0.38 1.69 71.56
C SER A 122 0.91 3.04 71.07
N ASN A 123 1.07 3.22 69.77
CA ASN A 123 1.55 4.46 69.15
C ASN A 123 0.86 4.65 67.81
N PRO A 124 -0.46 4.95 67.79
CA PRO A 124 -1.20 5.07 66.54
C PRO A 124 -0.89 6.39 65.82
N LEU A 125 -1.02 6.38 64.49
CA LEU A 125 -1.16 7.62 63.73
C LEU A 125 -2.62 8.10 63.84
N THR A 126 -2.83 9.34 64.29
CA THR A 126 -4.14 9.92 64.53
C THR A 126 -4.51 10.92 63.44
N ASN A 127 -5.72 11.50 63.53
CA ASN A 127 -6.19 12.56 62.64
C ASN A 127 -5.43 13.89 62.81
N SER A 128 -4.45 13.96 63.70
CA SER A 128 -3.46 15.04 63.72
C SER A 128 -2.54 15.04 62.49
N ALA A 129 -2.41 13.89 61.81
CA ALA A 129 -1.76 13.77 60.52
C ALA A 129 -2.78 14.08 59.41
N LYS A 130 -2.46 15.06 58.55
CA LYS A 130 -3.38 15.53 57.51
C LYS A 130 -2.79 15.42 56.11
N LEU A 131 -3.64 15.14 55.13
CA LEU A 131 -3.32 15.20 53.71
C LEU A 131 -4.41 15.98 52.97
N ASP A 132 -4.03 17.01 52.22
CA ASP A 132 -4.97 17.87 51.50
C ASP A 132 -4.47 18.24 50.10
N ASN A 133 -5.35 18.09 49.11
CA ASN A 133 -5.18 18.60 47.74
C ASN A 133 -4.02 17.95 46.97
N VAL A 134 -3.96 16.61 47.01
CA VAL A 134 -2.92 15.79 46.37
C VAL A 134 -3.54 14.67 45.53
N THR A 135 -2.92 14.37 44.37
CA THR A 135 -3.21 13.17 43.59
C THR A 135 -2.18 12.08 43.90
N ILE A 136 -2.64 10.90 44.30
CA ILE A 136 -1.88 9.68 44.59
C ILE A 136 -2.15 8.70 43.44
N GLN A 137 -1.12 8.42 42.64
CA GLN A 137 -1.29 7.59 41.44
C GLN A 137 -0.15 6.61 41.20
N ASN A 138 -0.45 5.62 40.34
CA ASN A 138 0.50 4.59 39.90
C ASN A 138 1.23 3.89 41.05
N GLY A 139 0.60 3.80 42.22
CA GLY A 139 1.07 2.96 43.30
C GLY A 139 1.04 1.49 42.88
N TYR A 140 2.05 0.73 43.27
CA TYR A 140 2.11 -0.71 43.01
C TYR A 140 2.51 -1.49 44.27
N ALA A 141 1.73 -2.51 44.60
CA ALA A 141 2.00 -3.43 45.71
C ALA A 141 1.78 -4.88 45.26
N SER A 142 2.84 -5.55 44.80
CA SER A 142 2.84 -7.00 44.56
C SER A 142 4.29 -7.51 44.58
N ASP A 143 4.52 -8.72 45.10
CA ASP A 143 5.86 -9.32 45.21
C ASP A 143 6.18 -10.34 44.11
N GLY A 144 5.25 -10.59 43.19
CA GLY A 144 5.47 -11.45 42.02
C GLY A 144 5.71 -12.94 42.36
N TYR A 145 5.52 -13.36 43.61
CA TYR A 145 5.72 -14.75 44.06
C TYR A 145 4.61 -15.20 45.05
N SER A 146 3.66 -15.98 44.52
CA SER A 146 2.81 -17.01 45.15
C SER A 146 2.44 -16.96 46.66
N ASN A 147 1.14 -17.19 46.92
CA ASN A 147 0.62 -18.07 47.99
C ASN A 147 0.86 -17.70 49.46
N THR A 148 1.18 -16.46 49.81
CA THR A 148 1.12 -16.01 51.22
C THR A 148 0.31 -14.73 51.36
N PHE A 149 -0.76 -14.78 52.17
CA PHE A 149 -1.45 -13.58 52.69
C PHE A 149 -0.43 -12.69 53.40
N SER A 150 0.08 -11.72 52.66
CA SER A 150 1.21 -10.89 53.03
C SER A 150 0.77 -9.45 52.87
N SER A 151 0.92 -8.63 53.92
CA SER A 151 0.68 -7.18 53.82
C SER A 151 1.57 -6.49 52.78
N ALA A 152 2.54 -7.22 52.20
CA ALA A 152 3.37 -6.76 51.09
C ALA A 152 2.61 -6.63 49.76
N GLU A 153 1.37 -7.11 49.65
CA GLU A 153 0.53 -6.94 48.45
C GLU A 153 -0.63 -5.94 48.63
N ASP A 154 -0.74 -5.31 49.81
CA ASP A 154 -1.86 -4.44 50.16
C ASP A 154 -1.56 -2.95 50.00
N GLY A 155 -2.59 -2.16 49.71
CA GLY A 155 -2.58 -0.70 49.89
C GLY A 155 -1.63 0.04 48.95
N ALA A 156 -1.79 -0.13 47.65
CA ALA A 156 -0.87 0.41 46.64
C ALA A 156 -0.83 1.95 46.63
N GLY A 157 -1.99 2.62 46.72
CA GLY A 157 -2.04 4.06 46.93
C GLY A 157 -1.67 4.43 48.37
N MET A 158 -2.42 3.91 49.35
CA MET A 158 -2.13 4.12 50.77
C MET A 158 -2.47 2.89 51.61
N TYR A 159 -1.50 2.42 52.39
CA TYR A 159 -1.70 1.39 53.41
C TYR A 159 -1.75 2.02 54.80
N ASN A 160 -2.78 1.73 55.58
CA ASN A 160 -2.99 2.24 56.93
C ASN A 160 -3.20 1.09 57.92
N ASN A 161 -2.27 0.89 58.86
CA ASN A 161 -2.41 -0.03 59.98
C ASN A 161 -2.21 0.72 61.30
N TYR A 162 -3.20 0.68 62.19
CA TYR A 162 -3.30 1.57 63.36
C TYR A 162 -3.03 3.05 63.02
N ALA A 163 -3.53 3.49 61.86
CA ALA A 163 -3.30 4.80 61.26
C ALA A 163 -4.61 5.41 60.74
N SER A 164 -5.05 6.50 61.37
CA SER A 164 -6.34 7.17 61.10
C SER A 164 -6.15 8.64 60.71
N PRO A 165 -5.42 8.95 59.61
CA PRO A 165 -5.22 10.33 59.16
C PRO A 165 -6.52 11.00 58.70
N GLU A 166 -6.49 12.34 58.63
CA GLU A 166 -7.51 13.16 57.99
C GLU A 166 -7.09 13.46 56.54
N ILE A 167 -7.92 13.07 55.57
CA ILE A 167 -7.61 13.18 54.13
C ILE A 167 -8.71 13.98 53.45
N THR A 168 -8.33 15.07 52.78
CA THR A 168 -9.28 16.01 52.18
C THR A 168 -8.89 16.37 50.75
N ASN A 169 -9.86 16.53 49.86
CA ASN A 169 -9.64 16.96 48.47
C ASN A 169 -8.55 16.14 47.74
N CYS A 170 -8.46 14.84 48.00
CA CYS A 170 -7.41 13.98 47.44
C CYS A 170 -7.95 13.04 46.37
N THR A 171 -7.08 12.65 45.45
CA THR A 171 -7.41 11.67 44.40
C THR A 171 -6.53 10.45 44.55
N PHE A 172 -7.12 9.25 44.50
CA PHE A 172 -6.42 7.98 44.40
C PHE A 172 -6.76 7.38 43.04
N SER A 173 -5.78 7.28 42.14
CA SER A 173 -6.06 6.82 40.79
C SER A 173 -5.00 5.93 40.16
N GLY A 174 -5.43 4.85 39.49
CA GLY A 174 -4.51 3.95 38.77
C GLY A 174 -3.56 3.17 39.69
N ASN A 175 -3.90 3.02 40.98
CA ASN A 175 -3.09 2.26 41.92
C ASN A 175 -3.49 0.78 41.87
N ILE A 176 -2.49 -0.11 41.88
CA ILE A 176 -2.66 -1.56 41.68
C ILE A 176 -2.05 -2.32 42.86
N ALA A 177 -2.89 -2.99 43.63
CA ALA A 177 -2.50 -3.92 44.68
C ALA A 177 -2.70 -5.37 44.18
N GLY A 178 -1.84 -6.30 44.59
CA GLY A 178 -1.98 -7.72 44.29
C GLY A 178 -3.16 -8.34 45.05
N ASP A 179 -3.33 -7.94 46.32
CA ASP A 179 -4.33 -8.51 47.22
C ASP A 179 -5.41 -7.51 47.60
N SER A 180 -5.17 -6.58 48.53
CA SER A 180 -6.24 -5.74 49.08
C SER A 180 -6.02 -4.23 48.94
N GLY A 181 -7.09 -3.50 48.57
CA GLY A 181 -7.13 -2.04 48.67
C GLY A 181 -6.23 -1.31 47.66
N GLY A 182 -6.57 -1.37 46.37
CA GLY A 182 -5.77 -0.75 45.30
C GLY A 182 -5.56 0.75 45.56
N GLY A 183 -6.64 1.48 45.80
CA GLY A 183 -6.58 2.88 46.23
C GLY A 183 -6.11 3.02 47.68
N MET A 184 -6.80 2.36 48.62
CA MET A 184 -6.45 2.40 50.04
C MET A 184 -6.79 1.10 50.78
N CYS A 185 -5.88 0.64 51.63
CA CYS A 185 -6.09 -0.50 52.51
C CYS A 185 -6.02 -0.07 53.98
N ILE A 186 -7.00 -0.47 54.80
CA ILE A 186 -7.21 0.03 56.16
C ILE A 186 -7.36 -1.14 57.15
N TYR A 187 -6.44 -1.21 58.12
CA TYR A 187 -6.39 -2.21 59.18
C TYR A 187 -6.45 -1.56 60.56
N SER A 188 -7.37 -2.02 61.43
CA SER A 188 -7.54 -1.53 62.81
C SER A 188 -7.53 0.00 62.94
N SER A 189 -8.16 0.70 61.98
CA SER A 189 -8.07 2.15 61.83
C SER A 189 -9.41 2.77 61.43
N SER A 190 -9.54 4.09 61.53
CA SER A 190 -10.76 4.82 61.17
C SER A 190 -10.43 6.22 60.62
N PRO A 191 -9.75 6.33 59.46
CA PRO A 191 -9.44 7.62 58.84
C PRO A 191 -10.72 8.37 58.44
N VAL A 192 -10.58 9.69 58.30
CA VAL A 192 -11.65 10.59 57.85
C VAL A 192 -11.32 11.10 56.46
N LEU A 193 -12.22 10.88 55.50
CA LEU A 193 -12.07 11.25 54.11
C LEU A 193 -13.18 12.23 53.69
N THR A 194 -12.79 13.39 53.16
CA THR A 194 -13.73 14.42 52.68
C THR A 194 -13.37 14.88 51.27
N ASN A 195 -14.35 14.97 50.36
CA ASN A 195 -14.13 15.42 48.98
C ASN A 195 -13.07 14.58 48.22
N CYS A 196 -12.92 13.29 48.52
CA CYS A 196 -11.92 12.44 47.88
C CYS A 196 -12.47 11.66 46.68
N THR A 197 -11.64 11.44 45.66
CA THR A 197 -11.98 10.62 44.48
C THR A 197 -11.10 9.38 44.43
N PHE A 198 -11.71 8.19 44.30
CA PHE A 198 -11.05 6.91 44.06
C PHE A 198 -11.46 6.42 42.67
N ALA A 199 -10.53 6.44 41.71
CA ALA A 199 -10.83 6.15 40.32
C ALA A 199 -9.84 5.21 39.65
N ASN A 200 -10.33 4.17 38.98
CA ASN A 200 -9.50 3.22 38.22
C ASN A 200 -8.41 2.52 39.05
N ASN A 201 -8.66 2.24 40.33
CA ASN A 201 -7.75 1.44 41.16
C ASN A 201 -8.11 -0.05 41.06
N SER A 202 -7.12 -0.93 41.25
CA SER A 202 -7.28 -2.38 41.11
C SER A 202 -6.70 -3.14 42.30
N ALA A 203 -7.40 -4.20 42.73
CA ALA A 203 -6.94 -5.17 43.73
C ALA A 203 -7.68 -6.51 43.55
N SER A 204 -7.36 -7.55 44.32
CA SER A 204 -8.22 -8.74 44.43
C SER A 204 -9.45 -8.48 45.32
N PHE A 205 -9.29 -7.68 46.38
CA PHE A 205 -10.38 -7.25 47.26
C PHE A 205 -10.36 -5.73 47.46
N GLY A 206 -11.51 -5.08 47.31
CA GLY A 206 -11.58 -3.65 47.61
C GLY A 206 -10.78 -2.80 46.61
N GLY A 207 -11.07 -2.88 45.32
CA GLY A 207 -10.29 -2.20 44.27
C GLY A 207 -10.04 -0.71 44.59
N GLY A 208 -11.09 -0.01 45.01
CA GLY A 208 -11.00 1.36 45.55
C GLY A 208 -10.51 1.39 46.99
N MET A 209 -11.20 0.69 47.89
CA MET A 209 -10.88 0.66 49.33
C MET A 209 -11.15 -0.70 49.98
N TYR A 210 -10.25 -1.12 50.86
CA TYR A 210 -10.39 -2.32 51.69
C TYR A 210 -10.37 -1.98 53.19
N ASN A 211 -11.30 -2.53 53.95
CA ASN A 211 -11.45 -2.30 55.39
C ASN A 211 -11.43 -3.61 56.18
N TYR A 212 -10.47 -3.73 57.10
CA TYR A 212 -10.32 -4.82 58.05
C TYR A 212 -10.37 -4.29 59.48
N SER A 213 -11.35 -4.74 60.28
CA SER A 213 -11.61 -4.23 61.65
C SER A 213 -11.54 -2.71 61.74
N SER A 214 -12.12 -2.03 60.75
CA SER A 214 -11.94 -0.60 60.51
C SER A 214 -13.25 0.11 60.19
N SER A 215 -13.40 1.36 60.62
CA SER A 215 -14.64 2.13 60.45
C SER A 215 -14.36 3.55 59.95
N PRO A 216 -13.83 3.71 58.72
CA PRO A 216 -13.55 5.03 58.16
C PRO A 216 -14.84 5.85 57.97
N THR A 217 -14.71 7.17 58.02
CA THR A 217 -15.80 8.11 57.72
C THR A 217 -15.54 8.79 56.38
N LEU A 218 -16.47 8.64 55.44
CA LEU A 218 -16.40 9.16 54.08
C LEU A 218 -17.53 10.17 53.88
N THR A 219 -17.17 11.41 53.56
CA THR A 219 -18.12 12.48 53.24
C THR A 219 -17.82 13.06 51.87
N ASN A 220 -18.83 13.17 51.02
CA ASN A 220 -18.66 13.75 49.67
C ASN A 220 -17.55 13.05 48.86
N CYS A 221 -17.43 11.72 48.92
CA CYS A 221 -16.40 10.99 48.18
C CYS A 221 -16.98 10.33 46.92
N THR A 222 -16.15 10.12 45.90
CA THR A 222 -16.55 9.48 44.63
C THR A 222 -15.67 8.27 44.34
N PHE A 223 -16.26 7.08 44.25
CA PHE A 223 -15.62 5.82 43.85
C PHE A 223 -16.12 5.44 42.46
N VAL A 224 -15.24 5.36 41.47
CA VAL A 224 -15.64 5.08 40.08
C VAL A 224 -14.64 4.20 39.35
N ASN A 225 -15.16 3.21 38.62
CA ASN A 225 -14.38 2.31 37.77
C ASN A 225 -13.20 1.61 38.47
N ASN A 226 -13.30 1.40 39.79
CA ASN A 226 -12.33 0.57 40.50
C ASN A 226 -12.68 -0.91 40.30
N SER A 227 -11.66 -1.76 40.20
CA SER A 227 -11.80 -3.17 39.86
C SER A 227 -11.28 -4.07 40.98
N ALA A 228 -12.08 -5.08 41.34
CA ALA A 228 -11.65 -6.25 42.08
C ALA A 228 -11.45 -7.40 41.07
N SER A 229 -10.20 -7.68 40.72
CA SER A 229 -9.80 -8.66 39.71
C SER A 229 -8.44 -9.27 40.04
N GLY A 230 -8.44 -10.53 40.46
CA GLY A 230 -7.28 -11.39 40.67
C GLY A 230 -7.57 -12.85 40.30
N SER A 231 -6.60 -13.74 40.46
CA SER A 231 -6.69 -15.16 40.04
C SER A 231 -7.69 -16.01 40.84
N TRP A 232 -8.33 -15.44 41.86
CA TRP A 232 -9.32 -16.11 42.72
C TRP A 232 -10.59 -15.26 42.82
N ASN A 233 -11.56 -15.73 43.61
CA ASN A 233 -12.81 -14.98 43.82
C ASN A 233 -12.51 -13.55 44.31
N SER A 234 -12.82 -12.55 43.49
CA SER A 234 -12.52 -11.14 43.76
C SER A 234 -13.82 -10.37 44.05
N TYR A 235 -13.83 -9.56 45.10
CA TYR A 235 -15.04 -8.91 45.63
C TYR A 235 -14.82 -7.42 45.92
N GLY A 236 -15.90 -6.63 45.89
CA GLY A 236 -15.84 -5.25 46.40
C GLY A 236 -15.07 -4.31 45.49
N GLY A 237 -15.43 -4.18 44.21
CA GLY A 237 -14.72 -3.32 43.26
C GLY A 237 -14.50 -1.90 43.78
N GLY A 238 -15.56 -1.28 44.32
CA GLY A 238 -15.50 0.02 44.98
C GLY A 238 -14.96 -0.07 46.41
N MET A 239 -15.63 -0.85 47.26
CA MET A 239 -15.27 -1.03 48.67
C MET A 239 -15.51 -2.47 49.15
N TYR A 240 -14.58 -3.01 49.95
CA TYR A 240 -14.71 -4.30 50.62
C TYR A 240 -14.56 -4.14 52.14
N ASN A 241 -15.48 -4.71 52.92
CA ASN A 241 -15.52 -4.62 54.38
C ASN A 241 -15.53 -6.00 55.03
N GLU A 242 -14.64 -6.21 56.00
CA GLU A 242 -14.58 -7.44 56.79
C GLU A 242 -14.10 -7.26 58.23
N TYR A 243 -14.30 -8.29 59.04
CA TYR A 243 -13.94 -8.37 60.46
C TYR A 243 -14.50 -7.21 61.29
N GLU A 244 -15.83 -7.07 61.28
CA GLU A 244 -16.58 -6.05 62.04
C GLU A 244 -16.37 -4.60 61.55
N SER A 245 -15.97 -4.44 60.28
CA SER A 245 -15.77 -3.11 59.68
C SER A 245 -17.09 -2.39 59.42
N CYS A 246 -17.25 -1.19 59.97
CA CYS A 246 -18.51 -0.42 59.93
C CYS A 246 -18.29 1.00 59.40
N PRO A 247 -17.92 1.17 58.10
CA PRO A 247 -17.66 2.50 57.55
C PRO A 247 -18.93 3.37 57.51
N VAL A 248 -18.75 4.68 57.67
CA VAL A 248 -19.82 5.69 57.56
C VAL A 248 -19.68 6.39 56.22
N ILE A 249 -20.68 6.30 55.36
CA ILE A 249 -20.65 6.77 53.97
C ILE A 249 -21.76 7.78 53.75
N LYS A 250 -21.43 9.07 53.58
CA LYS A 250 -22.40 10.16 53.45
C LYS A 250 -22.16 11.00 52.21
N ASN A 251 -23.21 11.32 51.45
CA ASN A 251 -23.11 12.13 50.23
C ASN A 251 -22.08 11.58 49.23
N CYS A 252 -21.91 10.26 49.16
CA CYS A 252 -20.91 9.65 48.28
C CYS A 252 -21.53 9.11 47.00
N ILE A 253 -20.70 9.00 45.96
CA ILE A 253 -21.05 8.27 44.71
C ILE A 253 -20.19 7.02 44.64
N LEU A 254 -20.81 5.86 44.41
CA LEU A 254 -20.16 4.61 44.05
C LEU A 254 -20.79 4.11 42.74
N TRP A 255 -20.05 4.22 41.63
CA TRP A 255 -20.61 3.97 40.31
C TRP A 255 -19.60 3.35 39.35
N GLY A 256 -20.00 2.25 38.70
CA GLY A 256 -19.23 1.66 37.60
C GLY A 256 -18.04 0.85 38.08
N ASN A 257 -17.95 0.58 39.38
CA ASN A 257 -16.94 -0.32 39.92
C ASN A 257 -17.28 -1.78 39.54
N THR A 258 -16.29 -2.65 39.47
CA THR A 258 -16.45 -4.04 38.99
C THR A 258 -15.77 -5.03 39.91
N ALA A 259 -16.37 -6.20 40.11
CA ALA A 259 -15.75 -7.33 40.81
C ALA A 259 -15.99 -8.60 40.00
N SER A 260 -14.97 -9.46 39.86
CA SER A 260 -15.09 -10.71 39.10
C SER A 260 -16.09 -11.69 39.72
N SER A 261 -16.33 -11.61 41.04
CA SER A 261 -17.27 -12.47 41.75
C SER A 261 -18.55 -11.75 42.20
N SER A 262 -18.47 -10.80 43.14
CA SER A 262 -19.67 -10.13 43.68
C SER A 262 -19.36 -8.80 44.38
N GLY A 263 -20.42 -8.00 44.60
CA GLY A 263 -20.36 -6.74 45.33
C GLY A 263 -19.55 -5.67 44.59
N ASN A 264 -19.92 -5.39 43.34
CA ASN A 264 -19.25 -4.41 42.49
C ASN A 264 -18.99 -3.07 43.20
N GLU A 265 -20.01 -2.47 43.82
CA GLU A 265 -19.89 -1.16 44.47
C GLU A 265 -19.43 -1.27 45.92
N ILE A 266 -20.10 -2.11 46.72
CA ILE A 266 -19.77 -2.40 48.12
C ILE A 266 -19.98 -3.89 48.37
N TYR A 267 -19.01 -4.54 49.01
CA TYR A 267 -19.12 -5.91 49.50
C TYR A 267 -18.84 -5.95 51.00
N ASN A 268 -19.67 -6.67 51.77
CA ASN A 268 -19.42 -6.95 53.19
C ASN A 268 -19.32 -8.47 53.36
N TYR A 269 -18.19 -8.91 53.91
CA TYR A 269 -17.86 -10.33 54.00
C TYR A 269 -18.63 -11.06 55.11
N ASP A 270 -18.71 -10.45 56.30
CA ASP A 270 -19.31 -11.05 57.48
C ASP A 270 -20.53 -10.26 57.99
N SER A 271 -21.32 -10.88 58.87
CA SER A 271 -22.55 -10.30 59.41
C SER A 271 -22.36 -9.15 60.38
N ASN A 272 -21.14 -8.93 60.90
CA ASN A 272 -20.81 -7.87 61.83
C ASN A 272 -20.28 -6.62 61.11
N SER A 273 -19.78 -6.77 59.88
CA SER A 273 -19.38 -5.67 59.00
C SER A 273 -20.61 -4.94 58.44
N LYS A 274 -21.02 -3.86 59.13
CA LYS A 274 -22.30 -3.14 58.91
C LYS A 274 -22.06 -1.67 58.56
N PRO A 275 -21.94 -1.31 57.27
CA PRO A 275 -21.79 0.08 56.87
C PRO A 275 -23.05 0.90 57.20
N THR A 276 -22.85 2.18 57.50
CA THR A 276 -23.91 3.19 57.63
C THR A 276 -23.88 4.10 56.42
N ILE A 277 -24.92 4.09 55.59
CA ILE A 277 -24.96 4.80 54.30
C ILE A 277 -26.09 5.82 54.31
N ASP A 278 -25.80 7.10 54.03
CA ASP A 278 -26.81 8.14 53.98
C ASP A 278 -26.63 9.08 52.78
N THR A 279 -27.68 9.22 51.97
CA THR A 279 -27.74 10.17 50.85
C THR A 279 -26.62 9.91 49.84
N CYS A 280 -26.61 8.71 49.27
CA CYS A 280 -25.55 8.26 48.36
C CYS A 280 -26.13 7.81 47.02
N ILE A 281 -25.32 7.89 45.96
CA ILE A 281 -25.64 7.29 44.67
C ILE A 281 -24.86 5.99 44.52
N ILE A 282 -25.57 4.87 44.38
CA ILE A 282 -24.96 3.53 44.28
C ILE A 282 -25.58 2.80 43.09
N LYS A 283 -24.74 2.34 42.15
CA LYS A 283 -25.20 1.63 40.96
C LYS A 283 -25.91 0.33 41.31
N GLY A 284 -27.14 0.17 40.82
CA GLY A 284 -27.99 -0.98 41.17
C GLY A 284 -28.55 -0.95 42.59
N GLY A 285 -28.31 0.13 43.34
CA GLY A 285 -28.68 0.26 44.75
C GLY A 285 -27.70 -0.44 45.69
N TYR A 286 -28.09 -0.55 46.96
CA TYR A 286 -27.34 -1.29 47.96
C TYR A 286 -28.08 -2.59 48.29
N SER A 287 -27.52 -3.73 47.87
CA SER A 287 -28.09 -5.07 48.07
C SER A 287 -27.44 -5.84 49.22
N GLY A 288 -26.59 -5.19 50.04
CA GLY A 288 -25.92 -5.84 51.15
C GLY A 288 -26.91 -6.33 52.20
N TYR A 289 -26.75 -7.59 52.65
CA TYR A 289 -27.59 -8.20 53.70
C TYR A 289 -27.47 -7.52 55.08
N TYR A 290 -26.43 -6.69 55.29
CA TYR A 290 -26.05 -6.10 56.57
C TYR A 290 -25.83 -4.58 56.44
N GLY A 291 -26.09 -3.81 57.50
CA GLY A 291 -25.91 -2.34 57.54
C GLY A 291 -27.21 -1.54 57.67
N THR A 292 -27.09 -0.21 57.78
CA THR A 292 -28.21 0.74 57.77
C THR A 292 -28.06 1.70 56.59
N TYR A 293 -29.13 1.97 55.86
CA TYR A 293 -29.08 2.90 54.75
C TYR A 293 -30.33 3.79 54.64
N THR A 294 -30.12 5.05 54.26
CA THR A 294 -31.17 6.03 53.96
C THR A 294 -30.84 6.78 52.66
N ASN A 295 -31.87 7.11 51.87
CA ASN A 295 -31.74 7.93 50.64
C ASN A 295 -30.69 7.41 49.65
N ILE A 296 -30.84 6.16 49.19
CA ILE A 296 -30.02 5.62 48.09
C ILE A 296 -30.65 5.96 46.75
N ILE A 297 -29.86 6.60 45.89
CA ILE A 297 -30.25 6.96 44.54
C ILE A 297 -29.58 5.98 43.57
N THR A 298 -30.38 5.38 42.69
CA THR A 298 -29.91 4.40 41.70
C THR A 298 -29.83 4.97 40.28
N ALA A 299 -30.37 6.17 40.07
CA ALA A 299 -30.30 6.86 38.80
C ALA A 299 -28.86 7.30 38.51
N ASP A 300 -28.49 7.26 37.23
CA ASP A 300 -27.12 7.52 36.77
C ASP A 300 -26.62 8.92 37.18
N PRO A 301 -25.50 9.02 37.93
CA PRO A 301 -24.86 10.28 38.27
C PRO A 301 -24.20 10.97 37.08
N LYS A 302 -24.20 10.36 35.89
CA LYS A 302 -23.60 10.89 34.64
C LYS A 302 -22.20 11.43 34.89
N LEU A 303 -21.38 10.61 35.56
CA LEU A 303 -19.99 10.97 35.84
C LEU A 303 -19.22 11.10 34.55
N MET A 304 -18.47 12.19 34.43
CA MET A 304 -17.48 12.38 33.41
C MET A 304 -16.18 11.65 33.78
N PRO A 305 -15.29 11.36 32.81
CA PRO A 305 -14.01 10.73 33.08
C PRO A 305 -13.16 11.51 34.09
N LEU A 306 -12.24 10.83 34.76
CA LEU A 306 -11.31 11.47 35.69
C LEU A 306 -10.45 12.52 34.98
N SER A 307 -10.55 13.79 35.41
CA SER A 307 -9.75 14.91 34.89
C SER A 307 -9.72 16.06 35.89
N ASN A 308 -8.86 17.06 35.71
CA ASN A 308 -8.77 18.20 36.64
C ASN A 308 -9.98 19.14 36.62
N TYR A 309 -10.64 19.29 35.46
CA TYR A 309 -11.80 20.18 35.28
C TYR A 309 -11.61 21.59 35.86
N GLY A 310 -10.39 22.11 35.69
CA GLY A 310 -9.97 23.40 36.21
C GLY A 310 -9.53 23.40 37.68
N GLY A 311 -9.71 22.34 38.47
CA GLY A 311 -9.26 22.20 39.86
C GLY A 311 -7.79 21.81 40.04
N SER A 312 -7.32 21.82 41.30
CA SER A 312 -5.96 21.44 41.73
C SER A 312 -5.74 19.93 41.93
N VAL A 313 -6.81 19.13 41.85
CA VAL A 313 -6.78 17.66 41.82
C VAL A 313 -7.70 17.13 40.72
N GLN A 314 -7.49 15.88 40.31
CA GLN A 314 -8.37 15.23 39.36
C GLN A 314 -9.67 14.77 40.01
N THR A 315 -10.80 14.91 39.33
CA THR A 315 -12.10 14.51 39.84
C THR A 315 -12.96 13.95 38.72
N CYS A 316 -14.10 13.37 39.07
CA CYS A 316 -15.12 12.92 38.13
C CYS A 316 -16.31 13.86 38.26
N LEU A 317 -16.41 14.84 37.36
CA LEU A 317 -17.52 15.80 37.36
C LEU A 317 -18.86 15.12 37.07
N VAL A 318 -19.95 15.70 37.57
CA VAL A 318 -21.30 15.27 37.20
C VAL A 318 -21.80 16.08 35.99
N GLY A 319 -22.34 15.40 34.99
CA GLY A 319 -22.90 16.03 33.79
C GLY A 319 -24.32 16.59 33.98
N VAL A 320 -24.80 17.38 33.02
CA VAL A 320 -26.16 17.95 33.03
C VAL A 320 -27.24 16.86 33.12
N GLY A 321 -28.24 17.11 33.99
CA GLY A 321 -29.30 16.14 34.28
C GLY A 321 -28.79 14.89 35.01
N SER A 322 -27.65 14.97 35.69
CA SER A 322 -27.18 13.97 36.66
C SER A 322 -28.13 13.89 37.84
N SER A 323 -28.31 12.68 38.37
CA SER A 323 -29.05 12.42 39.60
C SER A 323 -28.39 13.00 40.86
N ALA A 324 -27.12 13.40 40.79
CA ALA A 324 -26.36 13.95 41.91
C ALA A 324 -26.64 15.43 42.17
N ILE A 325 -27.06 16.17 41.14
CA ILE A 325 -27.23 17.62 41.20
C ILE A 325 -28.40 17.96 42.13
N GLY A 326 -28.15 18.75 43.16
CA GLY A 326 -29.22 19.17 44.09
C GLY A 326 -29.65 18.12 45.12
N ALA A 327 -29.07 16.92 45.08
CA ALA A 327 -29.56 15.77 45.86
C ALA A 327 -28.83 15.54 47.19
N GLY A 328 -27.71 16.22 47.43
CA GLY A 328 -26.89 16.06 48.62
C GLY A 328 -27.40 16.83 49.82
N LYS A 329 -26.96 16.41 51.02
CA LYS A 329 -27.20 17.14 52.27
C LYS A 329 -26.09 18.16 52.52
N VAL A 330 -26.43 19.33 53.04
CA VAL A 330 -25.44 20.30 53.52
C VAL A 330 -24.65 19.68 54.68
N VAL A 331 -23.32 19.73 54.58
CA VAL A 331 -22.41 19.28 55.64
C VAL A 331 -21.83 20.52 56.31
N GLU A 332 -22.05 20.66 57.62
CA GLU A 332 -21.56 21.81 58.38
C GLU A 332 -20.04 21.91 58.31
N GLY A 333 -19.52 23.13 58.09
CA GLY A 333 -18.09 23.40 57.96
C GLY A 333 -17.48 23.11 56.58
N LEU A 334 -18.23 22.53 55.63
CA LEU A 334 -17.73 22.17 54.30
C LEU A 334 -18.30 23.09 53.21
N THR A 335 -17.60 24.18 52.92
CA THR A 335 -18.07 25.24 52.00
C THR A 335 -17.59 25.08 50.55
N THR A 336 -16.59 24.24 50.29
CA THR A 336 -16.04 23.99 48.96
C THR A 336 -15.96 22.51 48.61
N ASP A 337 -15.89 22.22 47.31
CA ASP A 337 -15.66 20.89 46.75
C ASP A 337 -14.15 20.59 46.58
N ALA A 338 -13.82 19.40 46.05
CA ALA A 338 -12.43 18.97 45.85
C ALA A 338 -11.59 19.90 44.97
N ARG A 339 -12.22 20.74 44.15
CA ARG A 339 -11.56 21.68 43.24
C ARG A 339 -11.45 23.09 43.85
N GLY A 340 -11.95 23.28 45.08
CA GLY A 340 -12.07 24.58 45.72
C GLY A 340 -13.30 25.38 45.30
N MET A 341 -14.23 24.80 44.55
CA MET A 341 -15.45 25.49 44.11
C MET A 341 -16.50 25.52 45.23
N SER A 342 -17.20 26.64 45.41
CA SER A 342 -18.23 26.77 46.44
C SER A 342 -19.35 25.74 46.26
N ARG A 343 -19.71 25.06 47.36
CA ARG A 343 -20.88 24.18 47.41
C ARG A 343 -22.16 24.99 47.52
N SER A 344 -23.21 24.52 46.84
CA SER A 344 -24.51 25.17 46.86
C SER A 344 -25.31 24.83 48.13
N SER A 345 -26.41 25.54 48.39
CA SER A 345 -27.33 25.25 49.49
C SER A 345 -28.08 23.92 49.33
N THR A 346 -28.06 23.34 48.13
CA THR A 346 -28.55 22.00 47.80
C THR A 346 -27.40 21.26 47.11
N PRO A 347 -26.39 20.81 47.87
CA PRO A 347 -25.11 20.42 47.28
C PRO A 347 -25.24 19.21 46.37
N THR A 348 -24.30 19.11 45.45
CA THR A 348 -24.16 17.92 44.60
C THR A 348 -23.53 16.78 45.41
N ILE A 349 -24.10 15.57 45.29
CA ILE A 349 -23.53 14.34 45.90
C ILE A 349 -22.17 14.04 45.25
N GLY A 350 -21.18 13.63 46.04
CA GLY A 350 -19.83 13.28 45.59
C GLY A 350 -18.80 14.39 45.76
N ALA A 351 -17.59 14.15 45.24
CA ALA A 351 -16.42 15.00 45.47
C ALA A 351 -16.49 16.39 44.81
N CYS A 352 -17.42 16.62 43.90
CA CYS A 352 -17.53 17.84 43.11
C CYS A 352 -18.93 18.46 43.15
N GLU A 353 -18.97 19.78 43.20
CA GLU A 353 -20.19 20.56 43.00
C GLU A 353 -20.41 20.79 41.50
N TYR A 354 -21.64 20.56 41.01
CA TYR A 354 -22.00 20.95 39.65
C TYR A 354 -21.87 22.46 39.46
N GLN A 355 -21.23 22.87 38.37
CA GLN A 355 -21.09 24.27 37.96
C GLN A 355 -21.79 24.45 36.61
N ASN A 356 -22.63 25.47 36.49
CA ASN A 356 -23.30 25.83 35.23
C ASN A 356 -22.34 26.66 34.35
N LYS A 357 -21.22 26.06 33.94
CA LYS A 357 -20.13 26.71 33.19
C LYS A 357 -19.37 25.74 32.28
N LEU A 358 -19.03 26.21 31.07
CA LEU A 358 -18.29 25.45 30.07
C LEU A 358 -16.93 25.04 30.60
N THR A 359 -16.70 23.74 30.57
CA THR A 359 -15.47 23.10 30.99
C THR A 359 -15.07 22.06 29.95
N VAL A 360 -13.80 22.11 29.53
CA VAL A 360 -13.22 21.18 28.57
C VAL A 360 -12.21 20.30 29.30
N GLY A 361 -12.37 18.98 29.22
CA GLY A 361 -11.46 18.01 29.79
C GLY A 361 -10.15 17.90 29.02
N LYS A 362 -9.20 17.12 29.57
CA LYS A 362 -7.99 16.75 28.84
C LYS A 362 -8.34 15.88 27.63
N ILE A 363 -7.59 16.02 26.54
CA ILE A 363 -7.67 15.08 25.43
C ILE A 363 -7.17 13.70 25.90
N THR A 364 -7.89 12.65 25.54
CA THR A 364 -7.50 11.25 25.75
C THR A 364 -7.37 10.52 24.41
N THR A 365 -6.72 9.36 24.43
CA THR A 365 -6.74 8.41 23.30
C THR A 365 -7.71 7.28 23.61
N THR A 366 -8.46 6.80 22.61
CA THR A 366 -9.34 5.64 22.79
C THR A 366 -8.54 4.40 23.20
N GLU A 367 -7.35 4.26 22.64
CA GLU A 367 -6.47 3.11 22.83
C GLU A 367 -5.69 3.20 24.15
N GLY A 368 -5.68 4.36 24.82
CA GLY A 368 -4.96 4.57 26.09
C GLY A 368 -3.45 4.77 25.96
N TYR A 369 -2.89 4.74 24.75
CA TYR A 369 -1.46 4.96 24.50
C TYR A 369 -1.15 6.39 24.05
N LEU A 370 0.11 6.80 24.21
CA LEU A 370 0.64 8.06 23.68
C LEU A 370 1.72 7.83 22.61
N LYS A 371 2.05 6.56 22.36
CA LYS A 371 3.10 6.11 21.44
C LYS A 371 2.52 5.07 20.50
N TYR A 372 2.58 5.33 19.20
CA TYR A 372 1.96 4.49 18.17
C TYR A 372 2.91 4.18 17.02
N SER A 373 2.62 3.15 16.24
CA SER A 373 3.16 3.06 14.90
C SER A 373 2.65 4.21 14.03
N SER A 374 3.48 4.70 13.12
CA SER A 374 3.09 5.68 12.09
C SER A 374 2.04 5.14 11.11
N SER A 375 1.95 3.81 10.97
CA SER A 375 0.90 3.14 10.20
C SER A 375 -0.39 2.91 10.99
N TYR A 376 -0.40 3.14 12.30
CA TYR A 376 -1.56 2.90 13.15
C TYR A 376 -2.46 4.14 13.21
N GLU A 377 -3.77 3.94 13.02
CA GLU A 377 -4.78 4.98 13.22
C GLU A 377 -5.24 4.98 14.69
N PHE A 378 -4.97 6.07 15.40
CA PHE A 378 -5.43 6.27 16.78
C PHE A 378 -6.56 7.30 16.82
N THR A 379 -7.36 7.25 17.89
CA THR A 379 -8.48 8.18 18.07
C THR A 379 -8.26 9.10 19.26
N LEU A 380 -8.22 10.41 19.01
CA LEU A 380 -8.23 11.44 20.05
C LEU A 380 -9.67 11.76 20.44
N ASN A 381 -9.94 11.92 21.73
CA ASN A 381 -11.25 12.29 22.26
C ASN A 381 -11.13 13.46 23.22
N VAL A 382 -12.13 14.34 23.21
CA VAL A 382 -12.28 15.37 24.25
C VAL A 382 -13.66 15.28 24.88
N TYR A 383 -13.70 15.37 26.20
CA TYR A 383 -14.94 15.46 26.97
C TYR A 383 -15.22 16.91 27.33
N VAL A 384 -16.48 17.31 27.23
CA VAL A 384 -16.92 18.68 27.48
C VAL A 384 -18.11 18.60 28.43
N SER A 385 -18.16 19.50 29.42
CA SER A 385 -19.36 19.77 30.19
C SER A 385 -19.75 21.23 30.06
N ASP A 386 -20.93 21.49 29.50
CA ASP A 386 -21.84 22.50 30.01
C ASP A 386 -23.30 22.22 29.64
N ILE A 387 -24.22 22.98 30.27
CA ILE A 387 -25.64 23.23 29.95
C ILE A 387 -26.02 22.80 28.54
N GLY A 388 -27.06 21.97 28.42
CA GLY A 388 -27.56 21.45 27.14
C GLY A 388 -27.52 22.48 26.01
N GLY A 389 -26.70 22.19 24.99
CA GLY A 389 -26.39 23.04 23.85
C GLY A 389 -25.63 22.27 22.78
N THR A 390 -25.48 22.86 21.59
CA THR A 390 -24.71 22.27 20.48
C THR A 390 -23.29 22.85 20.52
N PHE A 391 -22.28 22.00 20.69
CA PHE A 391 -20.88 22.45 20.70
C PHE A 391 -20.28 22.44 19.31
N THR A 392 -19.41 23.40 19.05
CA THR A 392 -18.51 23.37 17.89
C THR A 392 -17.10 23.02 18.35
N TYR A 393 -16.41 22.21 17.55
CA TYR A 393 -15.05 21.75 17.82
C TYR A 393 -14.14 22.18 16.67
N GLN A 394 -12.88 22.46 16.98
CA GLN A 394 -11.82 22.60 16.00
C GLN A 394 -10.52 22.03 16.58
N TRP A 395 -10.04 20.93 16.01
CA TRP A 395 -8.76 20.34 16.41
C TRP A 395 -7.58 21.05 15.78
N TYR A 396 -6.45 21.05 16.49
CA TYR A 396 -5.18 21.63 16.08
C TYR A 396 -4.07 20.60 16.23
N LYS A 397 -3.13 20.57 15.29
CA LYS A 397 -1.88 19.82 15.36
C LYS A 397 -0.72 20.80 15.30
N ASN A 398 0.14 20.79 16.32
CA ASN A 398 1.26 21.70 16.49
C ASN A 398 0.84 23.18 16.33
N GLY A 399 -0.34 23.53 16.86
CA GLY A 399 -0.92 24.88 16.78
C GLY A 399 -1.60 25.23 15.45
N VAL A 400 -1.61 24.34 14.46
CA VAL A 400 -2.26 24.55 13.16
C VAL A 400 -3.61 23.84 13.12
N ALA A 401 -4.66 24.55 12.70
CA ALA A 401 -6.01 23.99 12.59
C ALA A 401 -6.06 22.84 11.58
N ILE A 402 -6.67 21.72 11.98
CA ILE A 402 -6.86 20.54 11.13
C ILE A 402 -8.19 20.69 10.41
N SER A 403 -8.15 20.81 9.08
CA SER A 403 -9.35 20.97 8.27
C SER A 403 -10.30 19.78 8.43
N GLY A 404 -11.59 20.05 8.68
CA GLY A 404 -12.64 19.03 8.82
C GLY A 404 -12.65 18.30 10.18
N ALA A 405 -11.67 18.52 11.05
CA ALA A 405 -11.66 17.94 12.39
C ALA A 405 -12.53 18.79 13.34
N THR A 406 -13.85 18.63 13.23
CA THR A 406 -14.85 19.46 13.91
C THR A 406 -15.80 18.68 14.82
N SER A 407 -15.36 17.53 15.33
CA SER A 407 -16.13 16.67 16.24
C SER A 407 -15.43 16.53 17.59
N SER A 408 -16.14 16.00 18.60
CA SER A 408 -15.57 15.69 19.92
C SER A 408 -14.52 14.57 19.90
N SER A 409 -14.41 13.85 18.79
CA SER A 409 -13.35 12.89 18.51
C SER A 409 -12.67 13.18 17.16
N TYR A 410 -11.41 12.79 17.05
CA TYR A 410 -10.61 12.91 15.84
C TYR A 410 -9.75 11.66 15.66
N LYS A 411 -10.12 10.83 14.67
CA LYS A 411 -9.36 9.64 14.28
C LYS A 411 -8.30 10.03 13.25
N THR A 412 -7.05 9.67 13.49
CA THR A 412 -5.92 10.04 12.62
C THR A 412 -4.76 9.07 12.76
N SER A 413 -3.88 9.04 11.77
CA SER A 413 -2.49 8.59 11.92
C SER A 413 -1.55 9.78 11.70
N GLN A 414 -0.24 9.57 11.89
CA GLN A 414 0.76 10.59 11.57
C GLN A 414 2.10 9.96 11.18
N SER A 415 2.88 10.69 10.39
CA SER A 415 4.28 10.34 10.11
C SER A 415 5.09 10.24 11.40
N ALA A 416 6.14 9.41 11.39
CA ALA A 416 7.05 9.27 12.53
C ALA A 416 7.54 10.63 13.07
N GLY A 417 7.62 10.72 14.40
CA GLY A 417 7.91 11.94 15.14
C GLY A 417 6.88 12.28 16.22
N THR A 418 7.06 13.44 16.84
CA THR A 418 6.23 13.90 17.96
C THR A 418 5.31 15.03 17.50
N SER A 419 4.03 14.92 17.81
CA SER A 419 3.03 15.97 17.54
C SER A 419 2.22 16.31 18.78
N LYS A 420 1.82 17.56 18.86
CA LYS A 420 1.02 18.14 19.94
C LYS A 420 -0.38 18.43 19.44
N TYR A 421 -1.40 17.94 20.12
CA TYR A 421 -2.80 18.18 19.75
C TYR A 421 -3.52 18.99 20.82
N THR A 422 -4.32 19.95 20.37
CA THR A 422 -5.29 20.69 21.17
C THR A 422 -6.63 20.74 20.44
N VAL A 423 -7.71 21.04 21.15
CA VAL A 423 -9.02 21.26 20.54
C VAL A 423 -9.66 22.50 21.16
N GLN A 424 -10.18 23.37 20.30
CA GLN A 424 -11.04 24.48 20.71
C GLN A 424 -12.48 24.00 20.72
N VAL A 425 -13.18 24.27 21.82
CA VAL A 425 -14.59 23.95 22.00
C VAL A 425 -15.35 25.25 22.29
N SER A 426 -16.44 25.48 21.57
CA SER A 426 -17.32 26.62 21.83
C SER A 426 -18.79 26.21 21.96
N ASP A 427 -19.48 26.84 22.91
CA ASP A 427 -20.94 26.79 23.10
C ASP A 427 -21.69 27.91 22.34
N GLY A 428 -20.98 28.70 21.52
CA GLY A 428 -21.50 29.87 20.81
C GLY A 428 -21.33 31.20 21.56
N THR A 429 -21.02 31.17 22.85
CA THR A 429 -20.76 32.38 23.68
C THR A 429 -19.35 32.38 24.27
N THR A 430 -18.87 31.22 24.70
CA THR A 430 -17.56 30.99 25.31
C THR A 430 -16.78 30.04 24.41
N THR A 431 -15.48 30.26 24.27
CA THR A 431 -14.56 29.33 23.60
C THR A 431 -13.43 28.97 24.56
N ILE A 432 -13.20 27.67 24.75
CA ILE A 432 -12.14 27.13 25.62
C ILE A 432 -11.24 26.24 24.78
N THR A 433 -9.93 26.42 24.92
CA THR A 433 -8.93 25.50 24.33
C THR A 433 -8.59 24.44 25.37
N SER A 434 -8.61 23.16 24.98
CA SER A 434 -8.18 22.06 25.83
C SER A 434 -6.71 22.17 26.23
N SER A 435 -6.31 21.46 27.27
CA SER A 435 -4.88 21.15 27.48
C SER A 435 -4.33 20.33 26.30
N GLU A 436 -3.02 20.46 26.06
CA GLU A 436 -2.31 19.75 25.01
C GLU A 436 -2.13 18.26 25.35
N ILE A 437 -2.25 17.38 24.35
CA ILE A 437 -1.77 16.00 24.39
C ILE A 437 -0.59 15.84 23.42
N THR A 438 0.46 15.15 23.84
CA THR A 438 1.62 14.83 22.99
C THR A 438 1.52 13.38 22.53
N ILE A 439 1.58 13.16 21.21
CA ILE A 439 1.57 11.84 20.57
C ILE A 439 2.88 11.64 19.83
N GLU A 440 3.53 10.52 20.12
CA GLU A 440 4.76 10.08 19.46
C GLU A 440 4.45 8.91 18.51
N THR A 441 5.03 8.93 17.33
CA THR A 441 4.90 7.85 16.34
C THR A 441 6.23 7.39 15.79
N ILE A 442 6.35 6.12 15.44
CA ILE A 442 7.57 5.52 14.89
C ILE A 442 7.32 4.82 13.55
N ASN A 443 8.33 4.80 12.68
CA ASN A 443 8.32 3.94 11.50
C ASN A 443 8.54 2.47 11.91
N PRO A 444 8.33 1.49 11.01
CA PRO A 444 8.74 0.12 11.28
C PRO A 444 10.20 0.03 11.75
N ILE A 445 10.50 -0.92 12.63
CA ILE A 445 11.86 -1.21 13.05
C ILE A 445 12.48 -2.20 12.08
N TYR A 446 13.59 -1.84 11.46
CA TYR A 446 14.23 -2.59 10.40
C TYR A 446 15.36 -3.48 10.94
N VAL A 447 15.41 -4.72 10.46
CA VAL A 447 16.43 -5.72 10.83
C VAL A 447 17.11 -6.28 9.58
N SER A 448 18.44 -6.34 9.59
CA SER A 448 19.25 -6.88 8.49
C SER A 448 20.46 -7.67 9.03
N THR A 449 20.86 -8.73 8.34
CA THR A 449 22.08 -9.49 8.67
C THR A 449 23.36 -8.66 8.61
N THR A 450 23.35 -7.53 7.89
CA THR A 450 24.46 -6.57 7.81
C THR A 450 24.30 -5.38 8.76
N GLY A 451 23.27 -5.39 9.62
CA GLY A 451 23.00 -4.33 10.59
C GLY A 451 23.96 -4.34 11.79
N SER A 452 23.63 -3.53 12.80
CA SER A 452 24.39 -3.43 14.07
C SER A 452 23.45 -3.18 15.25
N SER A 453 23.78 -3.67 16.44
CA SER A 453 23.04 -3.44 17.69
C SER A 453 23.07 -1.96 18.10
N GLU A 454 24.13 -1.24 17.73
CA GLU A 454 24.29 0.20 17.97
C GLU A 454 23.38 1.05 17.08
N ASN A 455 22.82 0.48 16.01
CA ASN A 455 21.94 1.22 15.12
C ASN A 455 20.55 1.44 15.75
N ASP A 456 19.89 2.53 15.37
CA ASP A 456 18.57 2.90 15.87
C ASP A 456 17.40 2.04 15.35
N GLY A 457 17.62 1.29 14.26
CA GLY A 457 16.61 0.45 13.63
C GLY A 457 15.56 1.23 12.82
N LEU A 458 15.72 2.53 12.55
CA LEU A 458 14.68 3.38 11.95
C LEU A 458 14.70 3.41 10.41
N SER A 459 15.67 2.76 9.78
CA SER A 459 15.79 2.61 8.33
C SER A 459 16.56 1.33 7.98
N TRP A 460 16.50 0.89 6.72
CA TRP A 460 17.38 -0.21 6.25
C TRP A 460 18.88 0.09 6.40
N THR A 461 19.29 1.35 6.22
CA THR A 461 20.70 1.76 6.39
C THR A 461 21.16 1.75 7.85
N THR A 462 20.23 1.95 8.78
CA THR A 462 20.45 1.88 10.23
C THR A 462 19.71 0.70 10.84
N ALA A 463 19.65 -0.41 10.12
CA ALA A 463 18.96 -1.60 10.60
C ALA A 463 19.68 -2.22 11.80
N LYS A 464 18.90 -2.75 12.75
CA LYS A 464 19.39 -3.63 13.80
C LYS A 464 19.89 -4.94 13.19
N ASN A 465 20.82 -5.63 13.85
CA ASN A 465 21.17 -7.03 13.53
C ASN A 465 20.56 -8.04 14.50
N ASP A 466 20.11 -7.60 15.68
CA ASP A 466 19.43 -8.41 16.68
C ASP A 466 17.91 -8.19 16.60
N ILE A 467 17.16 -9.29 16.44
CA ILE A 467 15.71 -9.27 16.30
C ILE A 467 15.02 -9.01 17.64
N GLN A 468 15.55 -9.53 18.76
CA GLN A 468 14.95 -9.31 20.07
C GLN A 468 15.06 -7.84 20.47
N GLU A 469 16.19 -7.19 20.21
CA GLU A 469 16.34 -5.75 20.43
C GLU A 469 15.34 -4.94 19.59
N ALA A 470 15.08 -5.36 18.35
CA ALA A 470 14.10 -4.72 17.49
C ALA A 470 12.66 -4.91 18.01
N ILE A 471 12.32 -6.11 18.50
CA ILE A 471 11.03 -6.40 19.15
C ILE A 471 10.86 -5.55 20.41
N ASP A 472 11.89 -5.46 21.25
CA ASP A 472 11.83 -4.70 22.51
C ASP A 472 11.69 -3.19 22.24
N LEU A 473 12.36 -2.68 21.19
CA LEU A 473 12.19 -1.30 20.74
C LEU A 473 10.77 -1.05 20.22
N ALA A 474 10.26 -1.93 19.36
CA ALA A 474 8.92 -1.85 18.80
C ALA A 474 7.83 -1.89 19.88
N SER A 475 7.99 -2.72 20.92
CA SER A 475 6.99 -2.86 21.99
C SER A 475 6.72 -1.60 22.81
N LYS A 476 7.55 -0.55 22.66
CA LYS A 476 7.32 0.76 23.29
C LYS A 476 6.22 1.58 22.60
N TYR A 477 5.77 1.14 21.42
CA TYR A 477 4.80 1.83 20.58
C TYR A 477 3.69 0.84 20.20
N TYR A 478 2.44 1.27 20.35
CA TYR A 478 1.30 0.42 20.06
C TYR A 478 1.10 0.21 18.55
N GLY A 479 0.85 -1.04 18.14
CA GLY A 479 0.64 -1.41 16.73
C GLY A 479 1.91 -1.41 15.89
N SER A 480 3.07 -1.59 16.52
CA SER A 480 4.38 -1.48 15.86
C SER A 480 4.75 -2.69 15.03
N GLU A 481 5.60 -2.45 14.05
CA GLU A 481 6.04 -3.45 13.10
C GLU A 481 7.57 -3.61 13.17
N VAL A 482 8.03 -4.85 13.06
CA VAL A 482 9.44 -5.22 12.85
C VAL A 482 9.56 -5.82 11.45
N TRP A 483 10.37 -5.23 10.60
CA TRP A 483 10.58 -5.68 9.21
C TRP A 483 11.97 -6.30 9.07
N ILE A 484 12.02 -7.56 8.66
CA ILE A 484 13.24 -8.35 8.63
C ILE A 484 13.62 -8.65 7.18
N ALA A 485 14.80 -8.20 6.77
CA ALA A 485 15.35 -8.50 5.45
C ALA A 485 15.64 -10.00 5.30
N LYS A 486 15.73 -10.47 4.06
CA LYS A 486 16.11 -11.83 3.69
C LYS A 486 17.48 -12.15 4.27
N GLY A 487 17.65 -13.41 4.66
CA GLY A 487 18.88 -13.88 5.27
C GLY A 487 18.60 -14.86 6.40
N THR A 488 19.69 -15.42 6.93
CA THR A 488 19.67 -16.34 8.07
C THR A 488 20.16 -15.63 9.31
N TYR A 489 19.29 -15.53 10.31
CA TYR A 489 19.54 -14.87 11.59
C TYR A 489 19.74 -15.94 12.65
N LYS A 490 20.97 -15.97 13.17
CA LYS A 490 21.39 -16.89 14.22
C LYS A 490 21.32 -16.17 15.56
N HIS A 491 20.70 -16.79 16.55
CA HIS A 491 20.50 -16.18 17.84
C HIS A 491 21.03 -17.10 18.95
N GLY A 492 21.93 -16.55 19.79
CA GLY A 492 22.54 -17.30 20.90
C GLY A 492 21.57 -17.64 22.05
N SER A 493 20.30 -17.25 21.93
CA SER A 493 19.21 -17.48 22.88
C SER A 493 17.85 -17.41 22.17
N ALA A 494 16.79 -17.87 22.84
CA ALA A 494 15.43 -17.78 22.31
C ALA A 494 14.87 -16.35 22.36
N MET A 495 14.04 -16.01 21.37
CA MET A 495 13.32 -14.73 21.28
C MET A 495 11.94 -14.83 21.97
N THR A 496 11.39 -13.69 22.39
CA THR A 496 10.06 -13.56 23.00
C THR A 496 9.24 -12.53 22.23
N MET A 497 8.07 -12.92 21.71
CA MET A 497 7.13 -12.01 21.05
C MET A 497 6.49 -11.05 22.07
N LYS A 498 5.92 -9.91 21.64
CA LYS A 498 5.28 -8.93 22.54
C LYS A 498 3.90 -8.52 22.03
N ASN A 499 2.97 -8.25 22.94
CA ASN A 499 1.64 -7.74 22.60
C ASN A 499 1.76 -6.43 21.80
N GLY A 500 0.94 -6.28 20.76
CA GLY A 500 0.94 -5.10 19.88
C GLY A 500 2.13 -4.99 18.93
N VAL A 501 2.97 -6.02 18.79
CA VAL A 501 4.10 -6.07 17.85
C VAL A 501 3.86 -7.09 16.76
N ALA A 502 3.98 -6.66 15.50
CA ALA A 502 3.92 -7.52 14.32
C ALA A 502 5.31 -7.71 13.71
N ILE A 503 5.73 -8.95 13.52
CA ILE A 503 7.03 -9.33 12.96
C ILE A 503 6.81 -9.83 11.53
N TYR A 504 7.41 -9.14 10.56
CA TYR A 504 7.27 -9.42 9.14
C TYR A 504 8.62 -9.80 8.52
N GLY A 505 8.70 -10.99 7.93
CA GLY A 505 9.78 -11.40 7.03
C GLY A 505 9.44 -11.18 5.55
N GLY A 506 10.38 -11.48 4.66
CA GLY A 506 10.16 -11.44 3.21
C GLY A 506 10.75 -10.25 2.47
N PHE A 507 11.52 -9.39 3.14
CA PHE A 507 12.02 -8.15 2.55
C PHE A 507 13.40 -8.35 1.87
N ALA A 508 13.68 -7.66 0.78
CA ALA A 508 15.00 -7.57 0.18
C ALA A 508 15.95 -6.67 0.99
N GLY A 509 15.40 -5.79 1.83
CA GLY A 509 16.15 -4.81 2.62
C GLY A 509 16.24 -3.43 1.94
N THR A 510 15.30 -3.12 1.05
CA THR A 510 15.25 -1.84 0.31
C THR A 510 13.85 -1.24 0.23
N GLU A 511 12.84 -1.97 0.71
CA GLU A 511 11.44 -1.63 0.58
C GLU A 511 11.02 -0.43 1.43
N THR A 512 10.07 0.33 0.89
CA THR A 512 9.41 1.45 1.57
C THR A 512 7.96 1.14 1.95
N SER A 513 7.41 0.01 1.48
CA SER A 513 6.06 -0.47 1.84
C SER A 513 6.01 -2.00 1.93
N LYS A 514 5.04 -2.53 2.70
CA LYS A 514 4.84 -3.97 2.93
C LYS A 514 4.47 -4.75 1.67
N ASP A 515 3.82 -4.09 0.71
CA ASP A 515 3.36 -4.69 -0.56
C ASP A 515 4.48 -4.87 -1.59
N GLN A 516 5.67 -4.34 -1.32
CA GLN A 516 6.86 -4.54 -2.17
C GLN A 516 7.57 -5.87 -1.90
N ARG A 517 7.10 -6.68 -0.94
CA ARG A 517 7.63 -8.02 -0.68
C ARG A 517 7.43 -8.90 -1.91
N VAL A 518 8.50 -9.56 -2.34
CA VAL A 518 8.51 -10.49 -3.47
C VAL A 518 8.82 -11.90 -2.99
N ALA A 519 8.26 -12.90 -3.66
CA ALA A 519 8.56 -14.30 -3.40
C ALA A 519 10.07 -14.59 -3.56
N GLY A 520 10.61 -15.48 -2.71
CA GLY A 520 12.02 -15.88 -2.72
C GLY A 520 12.94 -15.09 -1.77
N ASN A 521 12.48 -13.99 -1.19
CA ASN A 521 13.22 -13.26 -0.15
C ASN A 521 13.07 -13.92 1.23
N ASN A 522 13.65 -15.10 1.41
CA ASN A 522 13.43 -15.89 2.63
C ASN A 522 14.10 -15.25 3.86
N THR A 523 13.32 -14.99 4.90
CA THR A 523 13.79 -14.63 6.24
C THR A 523 13.80 -15.90 7.10
N ILE A 524 14.99 -16.30 7.56
CA ILE A 524 15.21 -17.55 8.30
C ILE A 524 15.69 -17.22 9.71
N LEU A 525 14.98 -17.68 10.72
CA LEU A 525 15.35 -17.63 12.14
C LEU A 525 15.86 -19.01 12.54
N ASP A 526 17.15 -19.10 12.83
CA ASP A 526 17.87 -20.36 12.98
C ASP A 526 18.34 -20.57 14.42
N GLY A 527 17.82 -21.61 15.07
CA GLY A 527 18.20 -22.04 16.42
C GLY A 527 19.54 -22.77 16.51
N GLU A 528 20.23 -22.95 15.38
CA GLU A 528 21.57 -23.53 15.25
C GLU A 528 21.70 -24.98 15.76
N GLY A 529 20.58 -25.70 15.87
CA GLY A 529 20.50 -27.02 16.48
C GLY A 529 20.76 -27.01 17.99
N LYS A 530 20.78 -25.84 18.62
CA LYS A 530 21.22 -25.65 20.01
C LYS A 530 20.20 -24.93 20.88
N TYR A 531 19.46 -23.98 20.30
CA TYR A 531 18.55 -23.11 21.02
C TYR A 531 17.13 -23.24 20.49
N ARG A 532 16.15 -23.00 21.35
CA ARG A 532 14.78 -22.72 20.92
C ARG A 532 14.74 -21.41 20.13
N VAL A 533 13.90 -21.30 19.10
CA VAL A 533 13.76 -20.04 18.34
C VAL A 533 12.87 -19.04 19.07
N PHE A 534 11.63 -19.41 19.43
CA PHE A 534 10.73 -18.56 20.23
C PHE A 534 10.34 -19.21 21.57
N TYR A 535 10.47 -18.47 22.67
CA TYR A 535 10.05 -18.85 24.01
C TYR A 535 9.04 -17.84 24.58
N ASN A 536 7.76 -18.04 24.25
CA ASN A 536 6.66 -17.22 24.74
C ASN A 536 6.12 -17.83 26.04
N ASN A 537 6.74 -17.49 27.16
CA ASN A 537 6.36 -17.97 28.49
C ASN A 537 5.65 -16.86 29.26
N TYR A 538 4.32 -16.84 29.19
CA TYR A 538 3.44 -15.86 29.81
C TYR A 538 2.63 -16.49 30.95
N THR A 539 1.80 -15.70 31.60
CA THR A 539 0.91 -16.17 32.68
C THR A 539 -0.54 -15.85 32.36
N GLU A 540 -1.48 -16.52 33.00
CA GLU A 540 -2.91 -16.26 32.83
C GLU A 540 -3.29 -14.79 33.08
N ALA A 541 -2.64 -14.15 34.07
CA ALA A 541 -2.88 -12.75 34.43
C ALA A 541 -2.29 -11.76 33.40
N ASN A 542 -1.32 -12.18 32.60
CA ASN A 542 -0.68 -11.35 31.59
C ASN A 542 -0.38 -12.19 30.34
N PRO A 543 -1.40 -12.57 29.56
CA PRO A 543 -1.22 -13.45 28.42
C PRO A 543 -0.64 -12.70 27.20
N LEU A 544 0.08 -13.42 26.35
CA LEU A 544 0.35 -12.95 24.99
C LEU A 544 -0.88 -13.23 24.13
N THR A 545 -1.41 -12.19 23.50
CA THR A 545 -2.64 -12.24 22.69
C THR A 545 -2.33 -12.26 21.20
N ASN A 546 -3.36 -12.39 20.37
CA ASN A 546 -3.26 -12.30 18.91
C ASN A 546 -2.87 -10.89 18.39
N SER A 547 -2.71 -9.90 19.27
CA SER A 547 -2.06 -8.63 18.91
C SER A 547 -0.56 -8.82 18.60
N ALA A 548 0.06 -9.91 19.05
CA ALA A 548 1.38 -10.33 18.63
C ALA A 548 1.28 -11.15 17.34
N LYS A 549 1.95 -10.70 16.28
CA LYS A 549 1.86 -11.31 14.94
C LYS A 549 3.22 -11.76 14.42
N LEU A 550 3.23 -12.87 13.70
CA LEU A 550 4.40 -13.35 12.96
C LEU A 550 3.98 -13.72 11.53
N ASP A 551 4.62 -13.13 10.54
CA ASP A 551 4.27 -13.33 9.13
C ASP A 551 5.49 -13.54 8.22
N ASN A 552 5.41 -14.57 7.37
CA ASN A 552 6.36 -14.86 6.30
C ASN A 552 7.81 -15.07 6.77
N VAL A 553 7.97 -15.97 7.74
CA VAL A 553 9.24 -16.31 8.37
C VAL A 553 9.43 -17.83 8.44
N THR A 554 10.65 -18.30 8.20
CA THR A 554 11.07 -19.69 8.45
C THR A 554 11.74 -19.80 9.82
N ILE A 555 11.21 -20.65 10.69
CA ILE A 555 11.74 -21.03 12.00
C ILE A 555 12.38 -22.41 11.85
N GLN A 556 13.70 -22.49 12.02
CA GLN A 556 14.40 -23.75 11.78
C GLN A 556 15.50 -24.10 12.77
N ASN A 557 15.86 -25.38 12.78
CA ASN A 557 16.95 -25.95 13.58
C ASN A 557 16.84 -25.59 15.07
N GLY A 558 15.64 -25.38 15.57
CA GLY A 558 15.41 -25.20 17.00
C GLY A 558 15.73 -26.47 17.76
N ASN A 559 16.36 -26.37 18.93
CA ASN A 559 16.57 -27.52 19.82
C ASN A 559 16.22 -27.14 21.27
N SER A 560 15.34 -27.94 21.88
CA SER A 560 14.94 -27.80 23.28
C SER A 560 14.32 -29.09 23.80
N TYR A 561 13.86 -29.10 25.05
CA TYR A 561 12.99 -30.17 25.56
C TYR A 561 11.55 -30.01 25.04
N ASP A 562 11.03 -28.80 24.96
CA ASP A 562 9.64 -28.56 24.56
C ASP A 562 9.53 -27.34 23.64
N GLY A 563 8.71 -27.43 22.59
CA GLY A 563 8.46 -26.34 21.66
C GLY A 563 9.75 -25.84 21.00
N ALA A 564 10.49 -26.72 20.31
CA ALA A 564 11.86 -26.40 19.90
C ALA A 564 11.91 -25.27 18.84
N GLY A 565 10.96 -25.23 17.91
CA GLY A 565 10.74 -24.04 17.09
C GLY A 565 10.08 -22.92 17.91
N MET A 566 8.89 -23.18 18.45
CA MET A 566 8.16 -22.21 19.27
C MET A 566 7.48 -22.86 20.47
N TYR A 567 7.69 -22.28 21.65
CA TYR A 567 6.99 -22.63 22.87
C TYR A 567 6.03 -21.51 23.26
N ASN A 568 4.78 -21.87 23.54
CA ASN A 568 3.71 -20.97 23.92
C ASN A 568 3.06 -21.46 25.22
N GLU A 569 3.17 -20.67 26.28
CA GLU A 569 2.47 -20.86 27.54
C GLU A 569 1.70 -19.58 27.89
N TYR A 570 0.37 -19.68 28.03
CA TYR A 570 -0.56 -18.53 28.05
C TYR A 570 -0.31 -17.52 26.92
N ALA A 571 0.03 -18.03 25.74
CA ALA A 571 0.45 -17.25 24.59
C ALA A 571 -0.28 -17.70 23.31
N SER A 572 -1.14 -16.84 22.79
CA SER A 572 -1.99 -17.13 21.62
C SER A 572 -1.73 -16.15 20.47
N PRO A 573 -0.50 -16.12 19.89
CA PRO A 573 -0.18 -15.23 18.77
C PRO A 573 -0.94 -15.59 17.48
N GLU A 574 -0.98 -14.64 16.55
CA GLU A 574 -1.42 -14.85 15.17
C GLU A 574 -0.19 -15.13 14.29
N ILE A 575 -0.19 -16.25 13.57
CA ILE A 575 0.96 -16.71 12.78
C ILE A 575 0.50 -17.00 11.35
N THR A 576 1.09 -16.34 10.37
CA THR A 576 0.68 -16.41 8.97
C THR A 576 1.85 -16.69 8.04
N ASN A 577 1.67 -17.54 7.03
CA ASN A 577 2.67 -17.80 5.99
C ASN A 577 4.05 -18.23 6.54
N CYS A 578 4.09 -18.89 7.70
CA CYS A 578 5.34 -19.29 8.37
C CYS A 578 5.68 -20.76 8.13
N THR A 579 6.98 -21.06 8.11
CA THR A 579 7.48 -22.44 8.00
C THR A 579 8.24 -22.81 9.27
N PHE A 580 7.86 -23.90 9.93
CA PHE A 580 8.59 -24.53 11.03
C PHE A 580 9.29 -25.77 10.47
N SER A 581 10.62 -25.76 10.38
CA SER A 581 11.35 -26.86 9.76
C SER A 581 12.56 -27.35 10.53
N ASN A 582 12.77 -28.68 10.56
CA ASN A 582 13.95 -29.30 11.18
C ASN A 582 14.14 -28.93 12.67
N ASN A 583 13.07 -28.60 13.38
CA ASN A 583 13.13 -28.33 14.81
C ASN A 583 13.01 -29.64 15.60
N SER A 584 13.82 -29.81 16.62
CA SER A 584 13.94 -31.06 17.37
C SER A 584 13.75 -30.85 18.87
N ALA A 585 12.67 -31.41 19.42
CA ALA A 585 12.48 -31.55 20.85
C ALA A 585 13.12 -32.86 21.34
N SER A 586 14.14 -32.79 22.21
CA SER A 586 14.91 -33.96 22.67
C SER A 586 15.03 -34.00 24.19
N GLY A 587 15.07 -35.21 24.77
CA GLY A 587 15.15 -35.45 26.22
C GLY A 587 13.88 -36.04 26.83
N ASN A 588 13.86 -36.16 28.17
CA ASN A 588 12.71 -36.68 28.90
C ASN A 588 11.54 -35.68 28.80
N ASP A 589 10.33 -36.18 28.53
CA ASP A 589 9.11 -35.39 28.32
C ASP A 589 9.13 -34.46 27.09
N SER A 590 9.96 -34.79 26.09
CA SER A 590 10.13 -33.93 24.93
C SER A 590 8.93 -33.85 24.00
N SER A 591 8.43 -32.63 23.78
CA SER A 591 7.16 -32.38 23.08
C SER A 591 7.25 -31.22 22.09
N GLY A 592 6.41 -31.23 21.05
CA GLY A 592 6.25 -30.10 20.12
C GLY A 592 7.52 -29.72 19.39
N GLY A 593 8.04 -30.58 18.50
CA GLY A 593 9.26 -30.32 17.75
C GLY A 593 9.19 -28.96 17.03
N GLY A 594 8.16 -28.76 16.22
CA GLY A 594 7.86 -27.46 15.61
C GLY A 594 7.28 -26.46 16.61
N MET A 595 6.18 -26.81 17.28
CA MET A 595 5.47 -25.92 18.21
C MET A 595 4.87 -26.68 19.40
N SER A 596 4.93 -26.06 20.59
CA SER A 596 4.25 -26.54 21.80
C SER A 596 3.35 -25.46 22.37
N ASN A 597 2.08 -25.80 22.58
CA ASN A 597 1.05 -24.92 23.11
C ASN A 597 0.53 -25.47 24.44
N ARG A 598 0.66 -24.67 25.50
CA ARG A 598 0.19 -24.96 26.86
C ARG A 598 -0.73 -23.84 27.31
N TYR A 599 -1.99 -24.15 27.62
CA TYR A 599 -3.01 -23.15 27.96
C TYR A 599 -3.10 -22.01 26.92
N SER A 600 -2.90 -22.36 25.64
CA SER A 600 -2.63 -21.42 24.55
C SER A 600 -3.42 -21.81 23.31
N SER A 601 -4.06 -20.87 22.64
CA SER A 601 -4.88 -21.13 21.45
C SER A 601 -4.48 -20.21 20.30
N PRO A 602 -3.23 -20.33 19.77
CA PRO A 602 -2.78 -19.52 18.64
C PRO A 602 -3.64 -19.76 17.39
N THR A 603 -3.65 -18.76 16.50
CA THR A 603 -4.28 -18.85 15.19
C THR A 603 -3.20 -18.94 14.11
N LEU A 604 -3.26 -19.99 13.29
CA LEU A 604 -2.29 -20.26 12.24
C LEU A 604 -2.98 -20.29 10.87
N THR A 605 -2.43 -19.56 9.90
CA THR A 605 -2.93 -19.54 8.53
C THR A 605 -1.80 -19.73 7.53
N ASN A 606 -1.95 -20.65 6.57
CA ASN A 606 -0.95 -20.93 5.54
C ASN A 606 0.43 -21.29 6.11
N CYS A 607 0.47 -21.98 7.26
CA CYS A 607 1.71 -22.39 7.91
C CYS A 607 2.11 -23.82 7.57
N THR A 608 3.41 -24.07 7.45
CA THR A 608 3.97 -25.41 7.17
C THR A 608 4.82 -25.89 8.34
N PHE A 609 4.61 -27.11 8.80
CA PHE A 609 5.43 -27.84 9.77
C PHE A 609 6.09 -29.01 9.05
N ALA A 610 7.38 -28.89 8.72
CA ALA A 610 8.08 -29.86 7.90
C ALA A 610 9.29 -30.47 8.62
N SER A 611 9.40 -31.80 8.64
CA SER A 611 10.59 -32.50 9.16
C SER A 611 10.95 -32.14 10.61
N ASN A 612 9.97 -31.81 11.44
CA ASN A 612 10.19 -31.58 12.87
C ASN A 612 10.12 -32.90 13.64
N SER A 613 10.85 -33.00 14.74
CA SER A 613 10.90 -34.21 15.55
C SER A 613 10.71 -33.93 17.04
N ALA A 614 10.01 -34.83 17.74
CA ALA A 614 9.92 -34.84 19.19
C ALA A 614 10.23 -36.25 19.73
N GLY A 615 10.86 -36.36 20.90
CA GLY A 615 11.10 -37.67 21.51
C GLY A 615 9.81 -38.37 21.94
N TYR A 616 8.80 -37.62 22.41
CA TYR A 616 7.54 -38.18 22.92
C TYR A 616 6.32 -37.70 22.12
N PHE A 617 5.92 -36.44 22.25
CA PHE A 617 4.59 -36.00 21.82
C PHE A 617 4.65 -34.89 20.76
N GLY A 618 3.93 -35.06 19.65
CA GLY A 618 3.69 -33.98 18.69
C GLY A 618 4.96 -33.55 17.94
N GLY A 619 5.35 -34.27 16.89
CA GLY A 619 6.56 -33.95 16.13
C GLY A 619 6.45 -32.56 15.48
N GLY A 620 5.34 -32.30 14.80
CA GLY A 620 5.00 -30.96 14.30
C GLY A 620 4.47 -30.05 15.39
N MET A 621 3.39 -30.46 16.07
CA MET A 621 2.72 -29.65 17.10
C MET A 621 2.22 -30.46 18.29
N TYR A 622 2.40 -29.92 19.50
CA TYR A 622 1.84 -30.44 20.74
C TYR A 622 0.86 -29.44 21.37
N ASN A 623 -0.34 -29.90 21.76
CA ASN A 623 -1.38 -29.08 22.38
C ASN A 623 -1.81 -29.67 23.73
N TYR A 624 -1.69 -28.87 24.78
CA TYR A 624 -2.04 -29.23 26.16
C TYR A 624 -2.97 -28.17 26.76
N TYR A 625 -4.20 -28.55 27.14
CA TYR A 625 -5.27 -27.61 27.49
C TYR A 625 -5.40 -26.45 26.50
N SER A 626 -5.28 -26.76 25.21
CA SER A 626 -5.05 -25.78 24.15
C SER A 626 -5.96 -26.05 22.95
N SER A 627 -6.53 -25.01 22.35
CA SER A 627 -7.48 -25.15 21.23
C SER A 627 -7.11 -24.23 20.06
N PRO A 628 -5.92 -24.43 19.45
CA PRO A 628 -5.50 -23.60 18.33
C PRO A 628 -6.44 -23.74 17.12
N THR A 629 -6.50 -22.68 16.32
CA THR A 629 -7.24 -22.66 15.05
C THR A 629 -6.28 -22.63 13.88
N LEU A 630 -6.38 -23.62 12.99
CA LEU A 630 -5.47 -23.80 11.86
C LEU A 630 -6.27 -23.76 10.56
N THR A 631 -5.83 -22.94 9.61
CA THR A 631 -6.41 -22.83 8.27
C THR A 631 -5.34 -22.97 7.20
N ASN A 632 -5.54 -23.87 6.23
CA ASN A 632 -4.59 -24.11 5.14
C ASN A 632 -3.18 -24.46 5.65
N CYS A 633 -3.07 -25.23 6.74
CA CYS A 633 -1.79 -25.62 7.31
C CYS A 633 -1.36 -27.02 6.84
N THR A 634 -0.06 -27.20 6.66
CA THR A 634 0.54 -28.48 6.24
C THR A 634 1.46 -29.02 7.32
N PHE A 635 1.30 -30.28 7.69
CA PHE A 635 2.19 -31.06 8.54
C PHE A 635 2.81 -32.17 7.69
N GLU A 636 4.08 -32.05 7.37
CA GLU A 636 4.77 -32.98 6.47
C GLU A 636 6.03 -33.59 7.10
N SER A 637 6.16 -34.91 7.00
CA SER A 637 7.37 -35.63 7.41
C SER A 637 7.83 -35.39 8.85
N ASN A 638 6.89 -35.06 9.75
CA ASN A 638 7.21 -34.89 11.16
C ASN A 638 7.23 -36.24 11.89
N SER A 639 8.00 -36.33 12.97
CA SER A 639 8.17 -37.58 13.72
C SER A 639 8.06 -37.43 15.24
N ALA A 640 7.43 -38.40 15.89
CA ALA A 640 7.35 -38.48 17.36
C ALA A 640 7.15 -39.92 17.86
N SER A 641 7.10 -40.13 19.18
CA SER A 641 6.57 -41.40 19.70
C SER A 641 5.05 -41.48 19.53
N ASN A 642 4.35 -40.36 19.72
CA ASN A 642 2.91 -40.21 19.64
C ASN A 642 2.56 -38.92 18.91
N GLY A 643 1.66 -38.97 17.93
CA GLY A 643 1.26 -37.79 17.15
C GLY A 643 2.41 -37.25 16.30
N GLY A 644 2.79 -37.97 15.24
CA GLY A 644 3.92 -37.57 14.38
C GLY A 644 3.76 -36.16 13.85
N GLY A 645 2.59 -35.86 13.27
CA GLY A 645 2.21 -34.49 12.89
C GLY A 645 1.72 -33.65 14.09
N MET A 646 0.72 -34.13 14.82
CA MET A 646 0.11 -33.40 15.94
C MET A 646 -0.31 -34.32 17.10
N TYR A 647 -0.10 -33.88 18.34
CA TYR A 647 -0.61 -34.55 19.55
C TYR A 647 -1.47 -33.59 20.37
N ASN A 648 -2.71 -34.00 20.67
CA ASN A 648 -3.69 -33.21 21.42
C ASN A 648 -4.03 -33.88 22.75
N PHE A 649 -3.89 -33.14 23.85
CA PHE A 649 -3.96 -33.69 25.19
C PHE A 649 -4.73 -32.84 26.18
N TYR A 650 -5.36 -33.51 27.15
CA TYR A 650 -6.12 -32.93 28.27
C TYR A 650 -7.09 -31.83 27.85
N SER A 651 -8.28 -32.22 27.39
CA SER A 651 -9.37 -31.31 27.03
C SER A 651 -9.02 -30.29 25.93
N SER A 652 -8.01 -30.58 25.11
CA SER A 652 -7.68 -29.78 23.93
C SER A 652 -8.73 -29.98 22.84
N ARG A 653 -9.06 -28.93 22.10
CA ARG A 653 -10.12 -28.93 21.06
C ARG A 653 -9.72 -28.11 19.83
N PRO A 654 -8.58 -28.42 19.17
CA PRO A 654 -8.15 -27.63 18.02
C PRO A 654 -9.16 -27.73 16.87
N THR A 655 -9.26 -26.64 16.11
CA THR A 655 -10.13 -26.54 14.94
C THR A 655 -9.28 -26.41 13.68
N LEU A 656 -9.41 -27.35 12.76
CA LEU A 656 -8.61 -27.43 11.54
C LEU A 656 -9.50 -27.33 10.32
N THR A 657 -9.15 -26.42 9.41
CA THR A 657 -9.83 -26.24 8.12
C THR A 657 -8.81 -26.31 6.99
N ASN A 658 -9.08 -27.12 5.97
CA ASN A 658 -8.21 -27.26 4.80
C ASN A 658 -6.76 -27.65 5.16
N CYS A 659 -6.57 -28.48 6.19
CA CYS A 659 -5.22 -28.86 6.64
C CYS A 659 -4.79 -30.21 6.07
N THR A 660 -3.49 -30.36 5.81
CA THR A 660 -2.90 -31.60 5.28
C THR A 660 -1.90 -32.19 6.27
N PHE A 661 -2.02 -33.48 6.54
CA PHE A 661 -1.05 -34.29 7.29
C PHE A 661 -0.47 -35.34 6.35
N ALA A 662 0.76 -35.13 5.88
CA ALA A 662 1.42 -35.96 4.89
C ALA A 662 2.69 -36.61 5.42
N ASN A 663 2.87 -37.91 5.19
CA ASN A 663 4.13 -38.62 5.45
C ASN A 663 4.66 -38.50 6.89
N ASN A 664 3.80 -38.21 7.88
CA ASN A 664 4.22 -38.11 9.27
C ASN A 664 4.31 -39.50 9.90
N SER A 665 5.23 -39.68 10.84
CA SER A 665 5.49 -40.98 11.46
C SER A 665 5.45 -40.90 12.99
N ALA A 666 4.69 -41.77 13.63
CA ALA A 666 4.74 -41.99 15.07
C ALA A 666 5.30 -43.37 15.38
N LYS A 667 6.03 -43.54 16.48
CA LYS A 667 6.47 -44.87 16.92
C LYS A 667 5.29 -45.72 17.38
N TYR A 668 4.36 -45.14 18.13
CA TYR A 668 3.26 -45.84 18.78
C TYR A 668 1.91 -45.45 18.21
N GLU A 669 1.44 -44.22 18.40
CA GLU A 669 0.05 -43.88 18.12
C GLU A 669 -0.06 -42.61 17.27
N GLY A 670 -0.95 -42.62 16.29
CA GLY A 670 -1.32 -41.43 15.51
C GLY A 670 -0.20 -40.89 14.64
N GLY A 671 0.06 -41.51 13.48
CA GLY A 671 1.13 -41.07 12.59
C GLY A 671 0.93 -39.62 12.14
N GLY A 672 -0.28 -39.30 11.68
CA GLY A 672 -0.68 -37.92 11.41
C GLY A 672 -1.08 -37.18 12.68
N MET A 673 -2.04 -37.73 13.43
CA MET A 673 -2.58 -37.08 14.64
C MET A 673 -2.92 -38.08 15.74
N ASP A 674 -2.61 -37.73 16.99
CA ASP A 674 -3.02 -38.47 18.19
C ASP A 674 -3.85 -37.56 19.10
N ASN A 675 -5.00 -38.06 19.54
CA ASN A 675 -5.95 -37.37 20.40
C ASN A 675 -6.20 -38.17 21.68
N PHE A 676 -5.74 -37.62 22.80
CA PHE A 676 -5.92 -38.22 24.12
C PHE A 676 -6.74 -37.29 25.03
N SER A 677 -7.89 -37.78 25.48
CA SER A 677 -8.88 -37.00 26.25
C SER A 677 -9.17 -35.61 25.64
N SER A 678 -9.18 -35.51 24.30
CA SER A 678 -9.18 -34.26 23.53
C SER A 678 -9.93 -34.47 22.21
N SER A 679 -10.89 -33.61 21.88
CA SER A 679 -11.80 -33.85 20.74
C SER A 679 -11.70 -32.73 19.71
N PRO A 680 -10.82 -32.86 18.69
CA PRO A 680 -10.67 -31.84 17.66
C PRO A 680 -11.84 -31.82 16.66
N THR A 681 -11.96 -30.70 15.94
CA THR A 681 -12.92 -30.54 14.83
C THR A 681 -12.17 -30.29 13.52
N LEU A 682 -12.41 -31.13 12.52
CA LEU A 682 -11.70 -31.09 11.24
C LEU A 682 -12.71 -30.92 10.10
N THR A 683 -12.44 -29.94 9.24
CA THR A 683 -13.21 -29.71 8.00
C THR A 683 -12.26 -29.68 6.82
N ASN A 684 -12.59 -30.43 5.76
CA ASN A 684 -11.81 -30.48 4.52
C ASN A 684 -10.34 -30.82 4.76
N CYS A 685 -10.03 -31.77 5.66
CA CYS A 685 -8.65 -32.13 5.99
C CYS A 685 -8.23 -33.45 5.33
N THR A 686 -6.94 -33.57 5.01
CA THR A 686 -6.38 -34.75 4.36
C THR A 686 -5.28 -35.37 5.21
N PHE A 687 -5.36 -36.68 5.44
CA PHE A 687 -4.32 -37.51 6.06
C PHE A 687 -3.81 -38.48 5.02
N GLU A 688 -2.57 -38.28 4.57
CA GLU A 688 -1.96 -39.09 3.53
C GLU A 688 -0.65 -39.72 3.97
N SER A 689 -0.48 -41.01 3.66
CA SER A 689 0.79 -41.72 3.79
C SER A 689 1.43 -41.64 5.19
N ASN A 690 0.64 -41.40 6.24
CA ASN A 690 1.16 -41.35 7.60
C ASN A 690 1.32 -42.77 8.16
N SER A 691 2.24 -42.95 9.11
CA SER A 691 2.55 -44.26 9.66
C SER A 691 2.67 -44.29 11.19
N ALA A 692 2.12 -45.34 11.83
CA ALA A 692 2.27 -45.57 13.27
C ALA A 692 2.14 -47.06 13.64
N SER A 693 2.31 -47.43 14.92
CA SER A 693 1.93 -48.76 15.40
C SER A 693 0.40 -48.92 15.39
N ASN A 694 -0.33 -47.91 15.88
CA ASN A 694 -1.79 -47.83 15.87
C ASN A 694 -2.25 -46.48 15.32
N GLY A 695 -3.31 -46.48 14.51
CA GLY A 695 -3.85 -45.23 13.94
C GLY A 695 -2.86 -44.57 12.99
N GLY A 696 -2.58 -45.18 11.84
CA GLY A 696 -1.60 -44.66 10.88
C GLY A 696 -1.87 -43.20 10.51
N GLY A 697 -3.13 -42.89 10.16
CA GLY A 697 -3.60 -41.51 9.98
C GLY A 697 -3.90 -40.81 11.31
N MET A 698 -4.78 -41.41 12.12
CA MET A 698 -5.22 -40.83 13.39
C MET A 698 -5.46 -41.88 14.48
N TYR A 699 -5.09 -41.58 15.72
CA TYR A 699 -5.45 -42.36 16.90
C TYR A 699 -6.31 -41.52 17.87
N ASN A 700 -7.35 -42.12 18.44
CA ASN A 700 -8.25 -41.47 19.39
C ASN A 700 -8.43 -42.32 20.64
N SER A 701 -8.06 -41.77 21.80
CA SER A 701 -8.27 -42.38 23.11
C SER A 701 -9.08 -41.46 24.01
N SER A 702 -10.22 -41.94 24.51
CA SER A 702 -11.19 -41.14 25.28
C SER A 702 -11.55 -39.81 24.60
N SER A 703 -11.61 -39.81 23.28
CA SER A 703 -11.63 -38.63 22.41
C SER A 703 -12.61 -38.83 21.26
N SER A 704 -13.56 -37.93 21.08
CA SER A 704 -14.61 -38.09 20.06
C SER A 704 -14.56 -36.93 19.05
N PRO A 705 -13.57 -36.92 18.13
CA PRO A 705 -13.45 -35.85 17.15
C PRO A 705 -14.64 -35.80 16.18
N THR A 706 -14.85 -34.62 15.60
CA THR A 706 -15.83 -34.40 14.52
C THR A 706 -15.10 -34.11 13.23
N LEU A 707 -15.40 -34.90 12.19
CA LEU A 707 -14.75 -34.81 10.88
C LEU A 707 -15.79 -34.61 9.79
N MET A 708 -15.55 -33.59 8.96
CA MET A 708 -16.42 -33.19 7.86
C MET A 708 -15.61 -33.07 6.58
N ASN A 709 -16.05 -33.72 5.50
CA ASN A 709 -15.37 -33.68 4.20
C ASN A 709 -13.88 -34.09 4.26
N CYS A 710 -13.50 -35.00 5.16
CA CYS A 710 -12.09 -35.37 5.35
C CYS A 710 -11.70 -36.61 4.52
N THR A 711 -10.44 -36.66 4.08
CA THR A 711 -9.87 -37.78 3.31
C THR A 711 -8.73 -38.44 4.09
N PHE A 712 -8.79 -39.76 4.28
CA PHE A 712 -7.72 -40.59 4.81
C PHE A 712 -7.26 -41.54 3.73
N SER A 713 -6.05 -41.37 3.21
CA SER A 713 -5.55 -42.24 2.14
C SER A 713 -4.12 -42.72 2.33
N ASN A 714 -3.87 -43.99 1.98
CA ASN A 714 -2.55 -44.62 2.02
C ASN A 714 -1.86 -44.60 3.40
N ASN A 715 -2.61 -44.39 4.49
CA ASN A 715 -2.03 -44.42 5.83
C ASN A 715 -1.77 -45.87 6.28
N ARG A 716 -0.71 -46.08 7.06
CA ARG A 716 -0.23 -47.41 7.44
C ARG A 716 -0.10 -47.57 8.96
N ALA A 717 -0.73 -48.60 9.49
CA ALA A 717 -0.52 -49.05 10.86
C ALA A 717 0.24 -50.38 10.92
N GLU A 718 1.06 -50.57 11.94
CA GLU A 718 1.69 -51.86 12.23
C GLU A 718 0.64 -52.87 12.72
N TYR A 719 -0.21 -52.46 13.67
CA TYR A 719 -1.18 -53.33 14.34
C TYR A 719 -2.63 -52.96 14.02
N ASN A 720 -3.09 -51.76 14.37
CA ASN A 720 -4.52 -51.44 14.31
C ASN A 720 -4.79 -50.11 13.60
N GLY A 721 -5.86 -50.06 12.81
CA GLY A 721 -6.39 -48.80 12.31
C GLY A 721 -5.45 -48.12 11.32
N GLY A 722 -5.29 -48.67 10.11
CA GLY A 722 -4.42 -48.07 9.09
C GLY A 722 -4.79 -46.60 8.83
N GLY A 723 -6.08 -46.33 8.64
CA GLY A 723 -6.63 -44.97 8.58
C GLY A 723 -6.82 -44.38 9.97
N MET A 724 -7.60 -45.06 10.82
CA MET A 724 -7.93 -44.59 12.17
C MET A 724 -8.11 -45.71 13.20
N ASP A 725 -7.65 -45.47 14.42
CA ASP A 725 -7.92 -46.34 15.58
C ASP A 725 -8.66 -45.54 16.68
N ASN A 726 -9.79 -46.09 17.14
CA ASN A 726 -10.64 -45.51 18.17
C ASN A 726 -10.71 -46.43 19.38
N PHE A 727 -10.25 -45.93 20.53
CA PHE A 727 -10.32 -46.60 21.82
C PHE A 727 -11.13 -45.78 22.82
N SER A 728 -12.23 -46.34 23.35
CA SER A 728 -13.19 -45.63 24.21
C SER A 728 -13.62 -44.27 23.64
N SER A 729 -13.79 -44.20 22.33
CA SER A 729 -13.86 -42.97 21.52
C SER A 729 -14.96 -43.09 20.47
N SER A 730 -15.86 -42.13 20.36
CA SER A 730 -17.01 -42.21 19.43
C SER A 730 -17.03 -41.05 18.45
N PRO A 731 -16.06 -40.98 17.51
CA PRO A 731 -15.99 -39.90 16.54
C PRO A 731 -17.21 -39.85 15.61
N THR A 732 -17.48 -38.65 15.10
CA THR A 732 -18.55 -38.41 14.11
C THR A 732 -17.94 -38.03 12.77
N PHE A 733 -18.35 -38.72 11.71
CA PHE A 733 -17.92 -38.51 10.34
C PHE A 733 -19.10 -38.11 9.48
N THR A 734 -18.95 -37.02 8.75
CA THR A 734 -19.89 -36.61 7.72
C THR A 734 -19.15 -36.40 6.43
N ASN A 735 -19.56 -37.13 5.39
CA ASN A 735 -18.97 -37.01 4.07
C ASN A 735 -17.46 -37.30 4.07
N CYS A 736 -16.98 -38.35 4.74
CA CYS A 736 -15.54 -38.66 4.78
C CYS A 736 -15.18 -39.83 3.86
N THR A 737 -13.94 -39.85 3.37
CA THR A 737 -13.42 -40.92 2.50
C THR A 737 -12.19 -41.57 3.15
N PHE A 738 -12.22 -42.89 3.35
CA PHE A 738 -11.09 -43.72 3.77
C PHE A 738 -10.71 -44.65 2.62
N ALA A 739 -9.57 -44.40 1.98
CA ALA A 739 -9.15 -45.10 0.77
C ALA A 739 -7.74 -45.67 0.86
N ASN A 740 -7.58 -46.97 0.61
CA ASN A 740 -6.26 -47.63 0.51
C ASN A 740 -5.38 -47.54 1.76
N ASN A 741 -5.97 -47.42 2.95
CA ASN A 741 -5.23 -47.49 4.21
C ASN A 741 -4.95 -48.96 4.58
N SER A 742 -3.85 -49.21 5.27
CA SER A 742 -3.40 -50.59 5.57
C SER A 742 -2.99 -50.80 7.02
N ALA A 743 -3.43 -51.89 7.64
CA ALA A 743 -2.90 -52.43 8.89
C ALA A 743 -2.15 -53.74 8.56
N SER A 744 -0.81 -53.69 8.43
CA SER A 744 -0.06 -54.79 7.78
C SER A 744 1.32 -55.10 8.37
N GLY A 745 1.70 -54.50 9.50
CA GLY A 745 3.02 -54.71 10.09
C GLY A 745 3.21 -56.05 10.81
N SER A 746 2.13 -56.77 11.12
CA SER A 746 2.17 -58.08 11.77
C SER A 746 1.20 -59.07 11.10
N SER A 747 1.27 -60.35 11.46
CA SER A 747 0.26 -61.35 11.02
C SER A 747 -1.10 -61.21 11.72
N TYR A 748 -1.20 -60.36 12.74
CA TYR A 748 -2.40 -60.14 13.55
C TYR A 748 -2.77 -58.65 13.56
N SER A 749 -2.85 -58.03 12.38
CA SER A 749 -3.22 -56.63 12.24
C SER A 749 -4.69 -56.49 11.83
N TYR A 750 -5.37 -55.47 12.35
CA TYR A 750 -6.82 -55.31 12.30
C TYR A 750 -7.24 -53.92 11.81
N GLY A 751 -8.38 -53.82 11.14
CA GLY A 751 -9.00 -52.52 10.85
C GLY A 751 -8.18 -51.68 9.86
N GLY A 752 -8.06 -52.11 8.60
CA GLY A 752 -7.27 -51.37 7.60
C GLY A 752 -7.73 -49.93 7.43
N GLY A 753 -9.05 -49.72 7.32
CA GLY A 753 -9.67 -48.40 7.34
C GLY A 753 -9.82 -47.88 8.76
N MET A 754 -10.55 -48.63 9.60
CA MET A 754 -10.89 -48.22 10.97
C MET A 754 -10.86 -49.39 11.96
N TYR A 755 -10.28 -49.18 13.14
CA TYR A 755 -10.39 -50.06 14.30
C TYR A 755 -11.22 -49.38 15.40
N ASN A 756 -12.12 -50.13 16.04
CA ASN A 756 -12.96 -49.66 17.13
C ASN A 756 -12.86 -50.62 18.34
N GLY A 757 -12.36 -50.13 19.46
CA GLY A 757 -12.37 -50.79 20.77
C GLY A 757 -13.22 -50.02 21.78
N SER A 758 -14.26 -50.66 22.32
CA SER A 758 -15.27 -50.04 23.18
C SER A 758 -15.78 -48.67 22.66
N SER A 759 -15.95 -48.58 21.33
CA SER A 759 -16.11 -47.32 20.60
C SER A 759 -17.31 -47.37 19.64
N SER A 760 -18.12 -46.31 19.58
CA SER A 760 -19.37 -46.28 18.80
C SER A 760 -19.40 -45.11 17.82
N PRO A 761 -18.52 -45.08 16.80
CA PRO A 761 -18.46 -43.96 15.86
C PRO A 761 -19.72 -43.86 15.00
N VAL A 762 -20.02 -42.64 14.53
CA VAL A 762 -21.16 -42.37 13.64
C VAL A 762 -20.65 -41.98 12.27
N LEU A 763 -20.99 -42.76 11.24
CA LEU A 763 -20.61 -42.52 9.86
C LEU A 763 -21.85 -42.15 9.06
N THR A 764 -21.83 -40.95 8.47
CA THR A 764 -22.85 -40.45 7.56
C THR A 764 -22.22 -40.11 6.22
N ASN A 765 -22.79 -40.60 5.11
CA ASN A 765 -22.28 -40.31 3.75
C ASN A 765 -20.79 -40.63 3.59
N CYS A 766 -20.28 -41.68 4.22
CA CYS A 766 -18.86 -42.01 4.18
C CYS A 766 -18.54 -43.11 3.15
N ILE A 767 -17.33 -43.06 2.61
CA ILE A 767 -16.76 -44.11 1.75
C ILE A 767 -15.61 -44.79 2.49
N LEU A 768 -15.66 -46.13 2.58
CA LEU A 768 -14.54 -46.97 3.00
C LEU A 768 -14.27 -47.99 1.90
N TRP A 769 -13.16 -47.81 1.19
CA TRP A 769 -12.86 -48.63 0.01
C TRP A 769 -11.37 -48.89 -0.19
N GLY A 770 -11.03 -50.15 -0.46
CA GLY A 770 -9.66 -50.53 -0.81
C GLY A 770 -8.72 -50.62 0.40
N ASN A 771 -9.26 -50.49 1.61
CA ASN A 771 -8.47 -50.63 2.82
C ASN A 771 -8.12 -52.11 3.07
N THR A 772 -7.01 -52.37 3.74
CA THR A 772 -6.47 -53.73 3.93
C THR A 772 -5.99 -54.00 5.35
N ALA A 773 -6.28 -55.18 5.89
CA ALA A 773 -5.73 -55.68 7.14
C ALA A 773 -5.13 -57.07 6.91
N SER A 774 -4.00 -57.38 7.53
CA SER A 774 -3.35 -58.68 7.35
C SER A 774 -4.15 -59.85 7.94
N TYR A 775 -5.01 -59.58 8.93
CA TYR A 775 -5.82 -60.60 9.57
C TYR A 775 -7.33 -60.41 9.37
N ARG A 776 -7.96 -59.38 9.96
CA ARG A 776 -9.43 -59.20 9.91
C ARG A 776 -9.87 -57.74 9.87
N GLY A 777 -11.05 -57.51 9.29
CA GLY A 777 -11.70 -56.20 9.24
C GLY A 777 -10.96 -55.23 8.34
N ASN A 778 -10.91 -55.51 7.03
CA ASN A 778 -10.22 -54.65 6.06
C ASN A 778 -10.73 -53.21 6.10
N GLU A 779 -12.05 -53.03 6.06
CA GLU A 779 -12.65 -51.70 6.09
C GLU A 779 -12.88 -51.25 7.55
N ILE A 780 -13.56 -52.08 8.35
CA ILE A 780 -13.82 -51.79 9.77
C ILE A 780 -13.61 -53.05 10.62
N TYR A 781 -12.96 -52.89 11.78
CA TYR A 781 -12.87 -53.92 12.81
C TYR A 781 -13.49 -53.44 14.12
N ASN A 782 -14.49 -54.17 14.63
CA ASN A 782 -15.09 -53.93 15.94
C ASN A 782 -14.57 -54.99 16.92
N TYR A 783 -13.91 -54.56 17.99
CA TYR A 783 -13.19 -55.46 18.90
C TYR A 783 -14.09 -56.20 19.89
N ASP A 784 -15.09 -55.51 20.42
CA ASP A 784 -15.95 -56.02 21.49
C ASP A 784 -17.42 -55.64 21.27
N SER A 785 -18.30 -56.19 22.11
CA SER A 785 -19.74 -55.91 22.03
C SER A 785 -20.13 -54.48 22.40
N ASN A 786 -19.21 -53.67 22.94
CA ASN A 786 -19.40 -52.23 23.16
C ASN A 786 -18.98 -51.39 21.94
N SER A 787 -18.35 -52.02 20.95
CA SER A 787 -17.89 -51.39 19.72
C SER A 787 -19.01 -51.37 18.68
N LYS A 788 -19.91 -50.37 18.78
CA LYS A 788 -21.19 -50.33 18.05
C LYS A 788 -21.27 -49.14 17.07
N PRO A 789 -20.54 -49.17 15.95
CA PRO A 789 -20.61 -48.08 14.98
C PRO A 789 -22.01 -47.95 14.39
N THR A 790 -22.45 -46.69 14.18
CA THR A 790 -23.66 -46.37 13.41
C THR A 790 -23.26 -46.06 11.97
N ILE A 791 -23.80 -46.84 11.03
CA ILE A 791 -23.58 -46.68 9.59
C ILE A 791 -24.86 -46.14 8.96
N ASP A 792 -24.78 -44.94 8.42
CA ASP A 792 -25.91 -44.25 7.81
C ASP A 792 -25.54 -43.75 6.42
N THR A 793 -26.11 -44.40 5.40
CA THR A 793 -25.95 -43.99 3.99
C THR A 793 -24.46 -43.95 3.60
N CYS A 794 -23.81 -45.11 3.58
CA CYS A 794 -22.36 -45.22 3.35
C CYS A 794 -22.04 -46.26 2.27
N ILE A 795 -20.86 -46.12 1.66
CA ILE A 795 -20.27 -47.11 0.74
C ILE A 795 -19.15 -47.83 1.49
N ILE A 796 -19.27 -49.15 1.64
CA ILE A 796 -18.27 -49.98 2.30
C ILE A 796 -17.99 -51.20 1.43
N LYS A 797 -16.72 -51.44 1.09
CA LYS A 797 -16.32 -52.59 0.28
C LYS A 797 -16.74 -53.91 0.91
N GLY A 798 -17.49 -54.73 0.17
CA GLY A 798 -18.08 -55.98 0.68
C GLY A 798 -19.26 -55.79 1.63
N GLY A 799 -19.70 -54.55 1.88
CA GLY A 799 -20.79 -54.25 2.81
C GLY A 799 -20.53 -54.81 4.20
N LYS A 800 -21.46 -55.62 4.70
CA LYS A 800 -21.33 -56.24 6.03
C LYS A 800 -20.13 -57.17 6.15
N SER A 801 -19.67 -57.81 5.07
CA SER A 801 -18.50 -58.69 5.12
C SER A 801 -17.17 -57.92 5.16
N GLY A 802 -17.17 -56.63 4.78
CA GLY A 802 -16.04 -55.72 4.98
C GLY A 802 -15.86 -55.26 6.43
N ILE A 803 -16.86 -55.53 7.27
CA ILE A 803 -16.91 -55.15 8.67
C ILE A 803 -16.79 -56.42 9.52
N TYR A 804 -15.73 -56.50 10.33
CA TYR A 804 -15.62 -57.57 11.31
C TYR A 804 -16.58 -57.32 12.49
N ASP A 805 -17.30 -58.35 12.90
CA ASP A 805 -18.40 -58.29 13.87
C ASP A 805 -19.47 -57.23 13.53
N SER A 806 -19.94 -57.27 12.27
CA SER A 806 -21.01 -56.41 11.75
C SER A 806 -22.36 -56.52 12.48
N SER A 807 -22.56 -57.54 13.32
CA SER A 807 -23.74 -57.70 14.16
C SER A 807 -23.83 -56.63 15.26
N TYR A 808 -22.72 -55.99 15.63
CA TYR A 808 -22.72 -54.89 16.59
C TYR A 808 -23.13 -53.54 15.98
N CYS A 809 -23.10 -53.43 14.64
CA CYS A 809 -23.40 -52.19 13.93
C CYS A 809 -24.90 -51.83 13.98
N THR A 810 -25.18 -50.53 14.05
CA THR A 810 -26.52 -49.99 13.79
C THR A 810 -26.57 -49.42 12.37
N TYR A 811 -27.58 -49.79 11.58
CA TYR A 811 -27.74 -49.30 10.20
C TYR A 811 -28.97 -48.40 10.09
N LYS A 812 -28.79 -47.12 9.72
CA LYS A 812 -29.88 -46.13 9.64
C LYS A 812 -30.22 -45.66 8.23
N GLY A 813 -29.47 -46.10 7.22
CA GLY A 813 -29.65 -45.74 5.82
C GLY A 813 -29.05 -46.78 4.89
N SER A 814 -28.79 -46.40 3.63
CA SER A 814 -28.26 -47.31 2.61
C SER A 814 -26.85 -47.80 2.95
N LEU A 815 -26.59 -49.09 2.72
CA LEU A 815 -25.25 -49.66 2.73
C LEU A 815 -24.94 -50.16 1.32
N ILE A 816 -24.11 -49.42 0.61
CA ILE A 816 -23.78 -49.65 -0.79
C ILE A 816 -22.47 -50.43 -0.87
N THR A 817 -22.42 -51.44 -1.75
CA THR A 817 -21.29 -52.37 -1.87
C THR A 817 -20.63 -52.36 -3.25
N THR A 818 -21.25 -51.68 -4.21
CA THR A 818 -20.71 -51.45 -5.55
C THR A 818 -19.56 -50.48 -5.50
N ASP A 819 -18.65 -50.59 -6.47
CA ASP A 819 -17.47 -49.74 -6.54
C ASP A 819 -17.84 -48.24 -6.60
N PRO A 820 -17.31 -47.40 -5.69
CA PRO A 820 -17.45 -45.95 -5.74
C PRO A 820 -16.59 -45.31 -6.84
N LYS A 821 -15.78 -46.06 -7.58
CA LYS A 821 -14.86 -45.56 -8.62
C LYS A 821 -14.05 -44.36 -8.13
N LEU A 822 -13.41 -44.52 -6.97
CA LEU A 822 -12.54 -43.47 -6.43
C LEU A 822 -11.36 -43.26 -7.37
N MET A 823 -11.08 -42.00 -7.68
CA MET A 823 -9.87 -41.58 -8.35
C MET A 823 -8.66 -41.70 -7.39
N PRO A 824 -7.43 -41.83 -7.90
CA PRO A 824 -6.22 -41.77 -7.08
C PRO A 824 -6.17 -40.47 -6.26
N LEU A 825 -5.53 -40.49 -5.09
CA LEU A 825 -5.30 -39.26 -4.32
C LEU A 825 -4.51 -38.26 -5.19
N GLY A 826 -4.99 -37.02 -5.25
CA GLY A 826 -4.35 -35.99 -6.05
C GLY A 826 -5.00 -34.62 -5.89
N ASN A 827 -4.47 -33.65 -6.63
CA ASN A 827 -5.02 -32.30 -6.68
C ASN A 827 -6.14 -32.23 -7.74
N TYR A 828 -7.38 -32.26 -7.27
CA TYR A 828 -8.60 -32.12 -8.08
C TYR A 828 -9.30 -30.77 -7.86
N GLY A 829 -8.53 -29.75 -7.46
CA GLY A 829 -9.01 -28.42 -7.10
C GLY A 829 -9.18 -28.24 -5.60
N GLY A 830 -9.34 -26.98 -5.16
CA GLY A 830 -9.42 -26.62 -3.74
C GLY A 830 -8.07 -26.54 -3.04
N ASN A 831 -8.09 -26.55 -1.70
CA ASN A 831 -6.91 -26.32 -0.85
C ASN A 831 -6.22 -27.60 -0.36
N VAL A 832 -6.82 -28.78 -0.57
CA VAL A 832 -6.29 -30.07 -0.11
C VAL A 832 -6.40 -31.13 -1.20
N GLN A 833 -5.52 -32.12 -1.16
CA GLN A 833 -5.65 -33.30 -2.01
C GLN A 833 -6.84 -34.17 -1.59
N THR A 834 -7.49 -34.81 -2.55
CA THR A 834 -8.71 -35.61 -2.31
C THR A 834 -8.73 -36.87 -3.17
N CYS A 835 -9.67 -37.78 -2.88
CA CYS A 835 -10.02 -38.90 -3.75
C CYS A 835 -11.47 -38.73 -4.22
N PRO A 836 -11.74 -37.95 -5.28
CA PRO A 836 -13.09 -37.79 -5.80
C PRO A 836 -13.61 -39.06 -6.47
N VAL A 837 -14.88 -39.06 -6.85
CA VAL A 837 -15.53 -40.18 -7.52
C VAL A 837 -15.63 -39.91 -9.02
N ALA A 838 -15.31 -40.90 -9.85
CA ALA A 838 -15.42 -40.78 -11.30
C ALA A 838 -16.85 -41.00 -11.81
N GLU A 839 -17.10 -40.66 -13.09
CA GLU A 839 -18.40 -40.85 -13.74
C GLU A 839 -18.94 -42.29 -13.63
N GLY A 840 -20.25 -42.41 -13.38
CA GLY A 840 -20.93 -43.69 -13.17
C GLY A 840 -20.56 -44.36 -11.85
N SER A 841 -19.97 -43.62 -10.91
CA SER A 841 -19.79 -44.05 -9.53
C SER A 841 -21.13 -44.31 -8.85
N SER A 842 -21.15 -45.32 -7.99
CA SER A 842 -22.29 -45.62 -7.13
C SER A 842 -22.52 -44.61 -6.00
N ALA A 843 -21.61 -43.64 -5.81
CA ALA A 843 -21.75 -42.57 -4.84
C ALA A 843 -22.61 -41.40 -5.33
N ILE A 844 -22.69 -41.21 -6.65
CA ILE A 844 -23.32 -40.04 -7.27
C ILE A 844 -24.82 -40.09 -7.00
N GLY A 845 -25.34 -39.07 -6.33
CA GLY A 845 -26.76 -38.95 -5.99
C GLY A 845 -27.28 -39.94 -4.94
N ALA A 846 -26.39 -40.71 -4.29
CA ALA A 846 -26.76 -41.74 -3.32
C ALA A 846 -26.74 -41.25 -1.86
N GLY A 847 -26.21 -40.05 -1.61
CA GLY A 847 -26.07 -39.47 -0.28
C GLY A 847 -27.38 -38.89 0.24
N LYS A 848 -27.41 -38.63 1.55
CA LYS A 848 -28.47 -37.82 2.18
C LYS A 848 -28.01 -36.39 2.40
N VAL A 849 -28.93 -35.44 2.38
CA VAL A 849 -28.62 -34.02 2.66
C VAL A 849 -28.30 -33.86 4.15
N VAL A 850 -27.18 -33.18 4.44
CA VAL A 850 -26.76 -32.88 5.81
C VAL A 850 -26.75 -31.37 6.01
N SER A 851 -27.47 -30.88 7.02
CA SER A 851 -27.58 -29.45 7.33
C SER A 851 -26.24 -28.86 7.76
N GLY A 852 -25.94 -27.64 7.31
CA GLY A 852 -24.73 -26.89 7.71
C GLY A 852 -23.49 -27.15 6.85
N LEU A 853 -23.57 -28.04 5.86
CA LEU A 853 -22.50 -28.36 4.90
C LEU A 853 -22.93 -27.98 3.49
N THR A 854 -22.53 -26.79 3.03
CA THR A 854 -22.89 -26.29 1.70
C THR A 854 -21.88 -26.63 0.62
N THR A 855 -20.63 -26.95 0.98
CA THR A 855 -19.55 -27.29 0.04
C THR A 855 -18.85 -28.60 0.41
N ASP A 856 -18.16 -29.19 -0.57
CA ASP A 856 -17.29 -30.35 -0.41
C ASP A 856 -15.86 -29.94 0.02
N ALA A 857 -14.95 -30.91 0.11
CA ALA A 857 -13.56 -30.71 0.52
C ALA A 857 -12.78 -29.69 -0.31
N ARG A 858 -13.24 -29.40 -1.53
CA ARG A 858 -12.57 -28.55 -2.51
C ARG A 858 -13.24 -27.19 -2.66
N GLY A 859 -14.38 -27.00 -1.99
CA GLY A 859 -15.19 -25.79 -2.06
C GLY A 859 -16.30 -25.85 -3.12
N PHE A 860 -16.51 -26.99 -3.81
CA PHE A 860 -17.64 -27.13 -4.73
C PHE A 860 -18.94 -27.31 -3.95
N ALA A 861 -20.02 -26.70 -4.44
CA ALA A 861 -21.32 -26.79 -3.78
C ALA A 861 -21.86 -28.23 -3.77
N ARG A 862 -22.35 -28.69 -2.61
CA ARG A 862 -23.02 -29.99 -2.50
C ARG A 862 -24.45 -29.93 -3.03
N SER A 863 -24.89 -30.97 -3.73
CA SER A 863 -26.26 -31.04 -4.22
C SER A 863 -27.25 -31.13 -3.07
N ILE A 864 -28.24 -30.24 -3.05
CA ILE A 864 -29.31 -30.21 -2.02
C ILE A 864 -30.44 -31.22 -2.30
N THR A 865 -30.37 -31.96 -3.40
CA THR A 865 -31.39 -32.96 -3.79
C THR A 865 -30.82 -34.35 -3.98
N THR A 866 -29.61 -34.44 -4.52
CA THR A 866 -28.92 -35.69 -4.85
C THR A 866 -27.44 -35.59 -4.48
N PRO A 867 -27.08 -35.42 -3.19
CA PRO A 867 -25.68 -35.28 -2.79
C PRO A 867 -24.89 -36.56 -3.04
N THR A 868 -23.60 -36.38 -3.33
CA THR A 868 -22.65 -37.47 -3.51
C THR A 868 -22.09 -37.92 -2.16
N ILE A 869 -22.00 -39.24 -1.94
CA ILE A 869 -21.36 -39.83 -0.75
C ILE A 869 -19.84 -39.61 -0.83
N GLY A 870 -19.20 -39.28 0.30
CA GLY A 870 -17.76 -39.07 0.41
C GLY A 870 -17.33 -37.60 0.47
N ALA A 871 -16.02 -37.37 0.59
CA ALA A 871 -15.44 -36.03 0.81
C ALA A 871 -15.69 -35.03 -0.32
N CYS A 872 -15.99 -35.53 -1.52
CA CYS A 872 -16.14 -34.74 -2.74
C CYS A 872 -17.56 -34.87 -3.29
N GLU A 873 -18.11 -33.76 -3.78
CA GLU A 873 -19.31 -33.79 -4.61
C GLU A 873 -18.89 -34.09 -6.05
N TYR A 874 -19.58 -35.00 -6.74
CA TYR A 874 -19.33 -35.18 -8.18
C TYR A 874 -19.84 -33.97 -8.94
N VAL A 875 -18.95 -33.28 -9.66
CA VAL A 875 -19.31 -32.10 -10.46
C VAL A 875 -18.96 -32.38 -11.91
N PRO A 876 -19.95 -32.72 -12.77
CA PRO A 876 -19.67 -33.04 -14.16
C PRO A 876 -19.07 -31.84 -14.89
N THR A 877 -18.09 -32.10 -15.74
CA THR A 877 -17.46 -31.08 -16.57
C THR A 877 -18.41 -30.59 -17.65
N LYS A 878 -18.48 -29.27 -17.81
CA LYS A 878 -19.34 -28.61 -18.79
C LYS A 878 -18.65 -27.38 -19.34
N ILE A 879 -18.61 -27.27 -20.66
CA ILE A 879 -18.20 -26.05 -21.34
C ILE A 879 -19.28 -24.97 -21.15
N THR A 880 -18.91 -23.83 -20.59
CA THR A 880 -19.80 -22.71 -20.22
C THR A 880 -19.66 -21.49 -21.11
N SER A 881 -18.64 -21.43 -21.99
CA SER A 881 -18.54 -20.42 -23.04
C SER A 881 -18.56 -21.03 -24.44
N LYS A 882 -18.80 -20.20 -25.45
CA LYS A 882 -18.65 -20.58 -26.85
C LYS A 882 -17.42 -19.89 -27.42
N LEU A 883 -16.65 -20.60 -28.23
CA LEU A 883 -15.64 -19.97 -29.08
C LEU A 883 -16.33 -19.08 -30.11
N LYS A 884 -15.70 -17.97 -30.47
CA LYS A 884 -16.19 -17.06 -31.49
C LYS A 884 -15.24 -17.09 -32.67
N ASP A 885 -15.81 -17.03 -33.87
CA ASP A 885 -15.03 -16.75 -35.07
C ASP A 885 -14.23 -15.46 -34.86
N THR A 886 -12.95 -15.52 -35.20
CA THR A 886 -12.00 -14.45 -34.89
C THR A 886 -11.31 -14.01 -36.16
N SER A 887 -11.31 -12.69 -36.40
CA SER A 887 -10.56 -12.08 -37.49
C SER A 887 -9.33 -11.35 -36.96
N ALA A 888 -8.16 -11.60 -37.54
CA ALA A 888 -6.93 -10.94 -37.16
C ALA A 888 -6.10 -10.56 -38.39
N TRP A 889 -5.21 -9.57 -38.24
CA TRP A 889 -4.24 -9.23 -39.27
C TRP A 889 -3.09 -10.23 -39.26
N ALA A 890 -2.53 -10.54 -40.44
CA ALA A 890 -1.31 -11.34 -40.52
C ALA A 890 -0.20 -10.70 -39.66
N ASN A 891 0.65 -11.54 -39.08
CA ASN A 891 1.74 -11.18 -38.16
C ASN A 891 1.30 -10.59 -36.80
N LYS A 892 0.07 -10.89 -36.36
CA LYS A 892 -0.42 -10.55 -35.02
C LYS A 892 -0.68 -11.79 -34.19
N ASP A 893 -0.84 -11.59 -32.88
CA ASP A 893 -1.22 -12.67 -31.97
C ASP A 893 -2.75 -12.77 -31.88
N VAL A 894 -3.25 -14.00 -31.79
CA VAL A 894 -4.69 -14.29 -31.63
C VAL A 894 -4.90 -15.10 -30.36
N ILE A 895 -5.88 -14.69 -29.57
CA ILE A 895 -6.24 -15.36 -28.32
C ILE A 895 -7.63 -15.97 -28.46
N LEU A 896 -7.72 -17.28 -28.24
CA LEU A 896 -8.99 -18.00 -28.10
C LEU A 896 -9.14 -18.44 -26.65
N GLU A 897 -10.30 -18.22 -26.06
CA GLU A 897 -10.58 -18.58 -24.67
C GLU A 897 -11.85 -19.45 -24.61
N ILE A 898 -11.74 -20.56 -23.88
CA ILE A 898 -12.87 -21.40 -23.50
C ILE A 898 -13.02 -21.38 -21.98
N LYS A 899 -14.26 -21.41 -21.50
CA LYS A 899 -14.59 -21.54 -20.08
C LYS A 899 -15.30 -22.86 -19.89
N ALA A 900 -14.90 -23.58 -18.86
CA ALA A 900 -15.57 -24.79 -18.40
C ALA A 900 -15.79 -24.72 -16.89
N SER A 901 -16.85 -25.38 -16.44
CA SER A 901 -17.15 -25.65 -15.02
C SER A 901 -17.04 -27.15 -14.79
N GLY A 902 -16.62 -27.59 -13.61
CA GLY A 902 -16.46 -29.02 -13.32
C GLY A 902 -15.24 -29.30 -12.44
N GLU A 903 -15.01 -30.57 -12.16
CA GLU A 903 -13.79 -31.08 -11.54
C GLU A 903 -12.57 -30.88 -12.45
N ASN A 904 -11.66 -29.97 -12.10
CA ASN A 904 -10.38 -29.72 -12.78
C ASN A 904 -10.38 -29.97 -14.31
N PRO A 905 -11.14 -29.17 -15.08
CA PRO A 905 -11.19 -29.32 -16.52
C PRO A 905 -9.77 -29.21 -17.10
N THR A 906 -9.32 -30.28 -17.74
CA THR A 906 -8.14 -30.31 -18.60
C THR A 906 -8.55 -29.91 -20.01
N TYR A 907 -7.64 -29.29 -20.74
CA TYR A 907 -7.90 -28.77 -22.08
C TYR A 907 -6.93 -29.41 -23.07
N GLN A 908 -7.38 -29.65 -24.29
CA GLN A 908 -6.54 -29.98 -25.42
C GLN A 908 -7.06 -29.22 -26.64
N TRP A 909 -6.28 -28.27 -27.13
CA TRP A 909 -6.65 -27.54 -28.33
C TRP A 909 -6.38 -28.35 -29.59
N GLN A 910 -7.30 -28.26 -30.53
CA GLN A 910 -7.23 -28.89 -31.83
C GLN A 910 -7.47 -27.87 -32.94
N TYR A 911 -6.81 -28.08 -34.07
CA TYR A 911 -7.10 -27.34 -35.29
C TYR A 911 -7.49 -28.27 -36.44
N SER A 912 -8.18 -27.72 -37.42
CA SER A 912 -8.58 -28.39 -38.66
C SER A 912 -8.45 -27.43 -39.84
N THR A 913 -7.99 -27.95 -40.97
CA THR A 913 -7.85 -27.19 -42.23
C THR A 913 -8.98 -27.48 -43.22
N ASP A 914 -9.74 -28.57 -43.00
CA ASP A 914 -10.82 -29.05 -43.86
C ASP A 914 -12.20 -29.09 -43.15
N GLY A 915 -12.23 -28.91 -41.83
CA GLY A 915 -13.43 -28.99 -40.99
C GLY A 915 -13.84 -30.41 -40.58
N SER A 916 -13.10 -31.43 -41.02
CA SER A 916 -13.40 -32.85 -40.76
C SER A 916 -12.28 -33.58 -40.03
N THR A 917 -11.03 -33.25 -40.32
CA THR A 917 -9.84 -33.86 -39.74
C THR A 917 -9.26 -32.92 -38.69
N TRP A 918 -9.16 -33.40 -37.45
CA TRP A 918 -8.70 -32.60 -36.31
C TRP A 918 -7.33 -33.09 -35.82
N VAL A 919 -6.41 -32.14 -35.62
CA VAL A 919 -5.03 -32.39 -35.18
C VAL A 919 -4.81 -31.68 -33.85
N ASP A 920 -4.24 -32.39 -32.88
CA ASP A 920 -3.86 -31.83 -31.58
C ASP A 920 -2.74 -30.79 -31.75
N LEU A 921 -2.85 -29.69 -31.02
CA LEU A 921 -1.76 -28.74 -30.82
C LEU A 921 -0.96 -29.19 -29.60
N ASP A 922 0.26 -29.69 -29.85
CA ASP A 922 1.13 -30.23 -28.81
C ASP A 922 1.43 -29.20 -27.72
N GLY A 923 1.18 -29.57 -26.46
CA GLY A 923 1.46 -28.72 -25.29
C GLY A 923 0.41 -27.64 -24.99
N GLU A 924 -0.58 -27.44 -25.86
CA GLU A 924 -1.63 -26.43 -25.67
C GLU A 924 -2.77 -26.97 -24.79
N THR A 925 -2.55 -26.98 -23.48
CA THR A 925 -3.45 -27.59 -22.48
C THR A 925 -4.11 -26.60 -21.52
N SER A 926 -4.05 -25.31 -21.84
CA SER A 926 -4.67 -24.22 -21.07
C SER A 926 -6.10 -23.91 -21.56
N SER A 927 -6.90 -23.26 -20.72
CA SER A 927 -8.20 -22.70 -21.11
C SER A 927 -8.08 -21.55 -22.14
N ILE A 928 -6.87 -21.06 -22.36
CA ILE A 928 -6.52 -20.00 -23.31
C ILE A 928 -5.50 -20.55 -24.30
N LEU A 929 -5.80 -20.45 -25.60
CA LEU A 929 -4.85 -20.69 -26.70
C LEU A 929 -4.37 -19.34 -27.24
N THR A 930 -3.04 -19.14 -27.26
CA THR A 930 -2.41 -17.98 -27.89
C THR A 930 -1.68 -18.42 -29.14
N LEU A 931 -2.20 -18.03 -30.31
CA LEU A 931 -1.55 -18.23 -31.60
C LEU A 931 -0.68 -17.01 -31.89
N SER A 932 0.63 -17.14 -31.71
CA SER A 932 1.55 -16.03 -31.98
C SER A 932 1.86 -15.88 -33.46
N ASN A 933 1.95 -14.62 -33.92
CA ASN A 933 2.40 -14.26 -35.26
C ASN A 933 1.68 -15.03 -36.39
N VAL A 934 0.34 -15.02 -36.38
CA VAL A 934 -0.48 -15.80 -37.33
C VAL A 934 -0.21 -15.40 -38.78
N GLN A 935 -0.09 -16.39 -39.66
CA GLN A 935 0.24 -16.20 -41.07
C GLN A 935 -1.01 -16.30 -41.95
N PHE A 936 -1.02 -15.62 -43.11
CA PHE A 936 -2.17 -15.66 -44.03
C PHE A 936 -2.49 -17.08 -44.54
N THR A 937 -1.52 -17.99 -44.55
CA THR A 937 -1.72 -19.41 -44.87
C THR A 937 -2.66 -20.14 -43.90
N GLN A 938 -2.87 -19.58 -42.69
CA GLN A 938 -3.80 -20.09 -41.69
C GLN A 938 -5.22 -19.53 -41.84
N ASN A 939 -5.48 -18.72 -42.88
CA ASN A 939 -6.81 -18.19 -43.14
C ASN A 939 -7.80 -19.33 -43.42
N GLY A 940 -8.90 -19.37 -42.68
CA GLY A 940 -9.93 -20.42 -42.76
C GLY A 940 -9.66 -21.62 -41.87
N TYR A 941 -8.55 -21.65 -41.11
CA TYR A 941 -8.30 -22.70 -40.13
C TYR A 941 -9.40 -22.67 -39.05
N GLN A 942 -9.82 -23.85 -38.64
CA GLN A 942 -10.85 -24.06 -37.63
C GLN A 942 -10.21 -24.54 -36.35
N TYR A 943 -10.67 -24.02 -35.22
CA TYR A 943 -10.15 -24.37 -33.89
C TYR A 943 -11.29 -24.85 -33.00
N ARG A 944 -11.01 -25.87 -32.20
CA ARG A 944 -11.87 -26.32 -31.10
C ARG A 944 -11.02 -26.72 -29.91
N CYS A 945 -11.61 -26.70 -28.74
CA CYS A 945 -10.99 -27.21 -27.52
C CYS A 945 -11.74 -28.46 -27.07
N VAL A 946 -10.99 -29.51 -26.75
CA VAL A 946 -11.49 -30.69 -26.05
C VAL A 946 -11.30 -30.42 -24.56
N VAL A 947 -12.36 -30.55 -23.79
CA VAL A 947 -12.35 -30.37 -22.34
C VAL A 947 -12.73 -31.68 -21.67
N ASP A 948 -11.94 -32.11 -20.70
CA ASP A 948 -12.09 -33.40 -20.00
C ASP A 948 -11.80 -33.23 -18.51
N SER A 949 -12.50 -33.97 -17.64
CA SER A 949 -12.17 -34.06 -16.22
C SER A 949 -11.34 -35.29 -15.88
N ASP A 950 -11.61 -36.44 -16.51
CA ASP A 950 -11.26 -37.76 -15.95
C ASP A 950 -10.85 -38.82 -17.00
N SER A 951 -10.29 -38.42 -18.15
CA SER A 951 -9.78 -39.31 -19.22
C SER A 951 -10.83 -40.22 -19.89
N SER A 952 -12.13 -39.97 -19.67
CA SER A 952 -13.23 -40.81 -20.17
C SER A 952 -14.48 -40.08 -20.67
N ASP A 953 -14.60 -38.76 -20.45
CA ASP A 953 -15.74 -37.95 -20.93
C ASP A 953 -15.26 -36.69 -21.68
N LEU A 954 -14.96 -36.86 -22.97
CA LEU A 954 -14.47 -35.78 -23.83
C LEU A 954 -15.63 -34.86 -24.23
N THR A 955 -15.67 -33.65 -23.66
CA THR A 955 -16.59 -32.60 -24.09
C THR A 955 -15.92 -31.69 -25.11
N TYR A 956 -16.49 -31.57 -26.31
CA TYR A 956 -15.95 -30.71 -27.36
C TYR A 956 -16.59 -29.32 -27.32
N SER A 957 -15.79 -28.26 -27.45
CA SER A 957 -16.30 -26.92 -27.70
C SER A 957 -16.99 -26.85 -29.07
N ASN A 958 -17.75 -25.77 -29.30
CA ASN A 958 -18.06 -25.41 -30.68
C ASN A 958 -16.77 -25.05 -31.44
N VAL A 959 -16.84 -25.11 -32.77
CA VAL A 959 -15.75 -24.70 -33.66
C VAL A 959 -15.74 -23.18 -33.80
N ALA A 960 -14.55 -22.58 -33.85
CA ALA A 960 -14.32 -21.20 -34.27
C ALA A 960 -13.44 -21.16 -35.52
N ILE A 961 -13.78 -20.27 -36.45
CA ILE A 961 -13.04 -20.04 -37.69
C ILE A 961 -12.09 -18.85 -37.50
N LEU A 962 -10.82 -19.05 -37.87
CA LEU A 962 -9.80 -18.01 -37.90
C LEU A 962 -9.76 -17.36 -39.29
N THR A 963 -10.12 -16.09 -39.39
CA THR A 963 -9.98 -15.30 -40.62
C THR A 963 -8.75 -14.40 -40.53
N ILE A 964 -7.77 -14.58 -41.43
CA ILE A 964 -6.56 -13.76 -41.45
C ILE A 964 -6.63 -12.74 -42.59
N LYS A 965 -6.53 -11.46 -42.23
CA LYS A 965 -6.46 -10.36 -43.19
C LYS A 965 -5.02 -10.21 -43.71
N PRO A 966 -4.81 -10.14 -45.03
CA PRO A 966 -3.47 -10.11 -45.63
C PRO A 966 -2.79 -8.73 -45.46
N ILE A 967 -1.48 -8.70 -45.69
CA ILE A 967 -0.73 -7.45 -45.89
C ILE A 967 -1.17 -6.74 -47.18
N ALA A 968 -1.03 -5.42 -47.23
CA ALA A 968 -1.28 -4.61 -48.43
C ALA A 968 -0.47 -5.10 -49.64
N THR A 969 -1.07 -5.10 -50.83
CA THR A 969 -0.42 -5.47 -52.09
C THR A 969 -0.41 -4.28 -53.05
N ILE A 970 0.74 -3.90 -53.59
CA ILE A 970 0.83 -2.85 -54.63
C ILE A 970 0.56 -3.50 -56.00
N ASN A 971 -0.50 -3.07 -56.68
CA ASN A 971 -0.89 -3.55 -58.00
C ASN A 971 -0.21 -2.77 -59.13
N THR A 972 -0.03 -1.46 -58.94
CA THR A 972 0.57 -0.57 -59.95
C THR A 972 1.69 0.25 -59.33
N GLN A 973 2.85 0.22 -59.98
CA GLN A 973 4.06 0.93 -59.56
C GLN A 973 4.11 2.36 -60.12
N PRO A 974 4.77 3.31 -59.43
CA PRO A 974 4.91 4.66 -59.96
C PRO A 974 5.92 4.67 -61.10
N THR A 975 5.63 5.45 -62.15
CA THR A 975 6.49 5.57 -63.34
C THR A 975 7.14 6.95 -63.36
N GLY A 976 8.47 7.00 -63.50
CA GLY A 976 9.22 8.25 -63.65
C GLY A 976 8.91 9.00 -64.94
N PHE A 977 9.30 10.27 -65.02
CA PHE A 977 9.08 11.10 -66.21
C PHE A 977 10.12 12.22 -66.36
N GLU A 978 10.25 12.72 -67.59
CA GLU A 978 11.03 13.90 -67.92
C GLU A 978 10.08 15.07 -68.26
N VAL A 979 10.33 16.25 -67.70
CA VAL A 979 9.46 17.43 -67.86
C VAL A 979 10.27 18.73 -67.90
N TYR A 980 9.74 19.78 -68.52
CA TYR A 980 10.33 21.12 -68.45
C TYR A 980 9.88 21.88 -67.20
N LEU A 981 10.73 22.76 -66.67
CA LEU A 981 10.44 23.54 -65.47
C LEU A 981 9.16 24.38 -65.60
N ASN A 982 8.51 24.65 -64.48
CA ASN A 982 7.20 25.30 -64.34
C ASN A 982 6.00 24.48 -64.87
N SER A 983 6.16 23.17 -65.06
CA SER A 983 5.07 22.25 -65.40
C SER A 983 4.49 21.56 -64.17
N ASP A 984 3.30 20.97 -64.31
CA ASP A 984 2.65 20.13 -63.30
C ASP A 984 2.58 18.67 -63.79
N LYS A 985 2.96 17.71 -62.93
CA LYS A 985 2.88 16.26 -63.17
C LYS A 985 2.57 15.53 -61.86
N ASN A 986 2.26 14.24 -61.93
CA ASN A 986 2.09 13.42 -60.73
C ASN A 986 2.77 12.05 -60.86
N LEU A 987 3.01 11.45 -59.70
CA LEU A 987 3.35 10.04 -59.55
C LEU A 987 2.16 9.34 -58.86
N SER A 988 1.88 8.09 -59.23
CA SER A 988 0.74 7.35 -58.67
C SER A 988 1.10 5.91 -58.37
N VAL A 989 0.56 5.36 -57.29
CA VAL A 989 0.52 3.93 -57.00
C VAL A 989 -0.93 3.47 -56.90
N SER A 990 -1.20 2.19 -57.19
CA SER A 990 -2.49 1.59 -56.81
C SER A 990 -2.22 0.33 -56.00
N ALA A 991 -2.95 0.15 -54.90
CA ALA A 991 -2.78 -0.97 -53.99
C ALA A 991 -4.13 -1.58 -53.59
N SER A 992 -4.13 -2.88 -53.32
CA SER A 992 -5.28 -3.66 -52.84
C SER A 992 -5.02 -4.09 -51.39
N GLY A 993 -6.07 -4.01 -50.57
CA GLY A 993 -6.04 -4.38 -49.17
C GLY A 993 -7.05 -3.57 -48.37
N GLU A 994 -7.24 -3.94 -47.11
CA GLU A 994 -8.05 -3.18 -46.16
C GLU A 994 -7.18 -2.18 -45.40
N GLU A 995 -7.77 -1.06 -44.97
CA GLU A 995 -7.14 -0.02 -44.12
C GLU A 995 -5.76 0.45 -44.61
N LEU A 996 -5.66 0.73 -45.91
CA LEU A 996 -4.42 1.18 -46.54
C LEU A 996 -4.07 2.62 -46.15
N SER A 997 -2.80 2.84 -45.84
CA SER A 997 -2.19 4.17 -45.72
C SER A 997 -0.97 4.27 -46.63
N TYR A 998 -0.69 5.49 -47.11
CA TYR A 998 0.37 5.77 -48.07
C TYR A 998 1.35 6.79 -47.48
N GLN A 999 2.61 6.71 -47.86
CA GLN A 999 3.61 7.75 -47.56
C GLN A 999 4.64 7.82 -48.67
N TRP A 1000 4.80 9.00 -49.28
CA TRP A 1000 5.81 9.22 -50.32
C TRP A 1000 7.15 9.70 -49.75
N TYR A 1001 8.21 9.33 -50.47
CA TYR A 1001 9.60 9.65 -50.16
C TYR A 1001 10.29 10.27 -51.39
N PHE A 1002 11.17 11.24 -51.15
CA PHE A 1002 12.05 11.85 -52.14
C PHE A 1002 13.51 11.70 -51.67
N ASN A 1003 14.34 11.05 -52.49
CA ASN A 1003 15.75 10.75 -52.18
C ASN A 1003 15.96 10.16 -50.77
N GLY A 1004 15.07 9.22 -50.39
CA GLY A 1004 15.10 8.53 -49.09
C GLY A 1004 14.53 9.32 -47.91
N LYS A 1005 14.03 10.55 -48.11
CA LYS A 1005 13.40 11.37 -47.06
C LYS A 1005 11.89 11.42 -47.23
N VAL A 1006 11.17 11.39 -46.11
CA VAL A 1006 9.71 11.56 -46.06
C VAL A 1006 9.33 12.89 -46.69
N ILE A 1007 8.33 12.87 -47.57
CA ILE A 1007 7.64 14.07 -48.03
C ILE A 1007 6.46 14.29 -47.10
N GLU A 1008 6.59 15.24 -46.18
CA GLU A 1008 5.58 15.52 -45.16
C GLU A 1008 4.20 15.80 -45.79
N GLY A 1009 3.17 15.12 -45.27
CA GLY A 1009 1.78 15.26 -45.74
C GLY A 1009 1.45 14.54 -47.07
N ALA A 1010 2.42 13.91 -47.73
CA ALA A 1010 2.17 13.15 -48.96
C ALA A 1010 1.66 11.73 -48.65
N THR A 1011 0.40 11.65 -48.20
CA THR A 1011 -0.23 10.41 -47.71
C THR A 1011 -1.33 9.85 -48.61
N ASN A 1012 -1.41 10.31 -49.86
CA ASN A 1012 -2.38 9.84 -50.85
C ASN A 1012 -1.73 8.86 -51.84
N GLU A 1013 -2.56 8.09 -52.55
CA GLU A 1013 -2.13 7.20 -53.63
C GLU A 1013 -1.43 7.93 -54.80
N THR A 1014 -1.66 9.24 -54.93
CA THR A 1014 -1.01 10.13 -55.89
C THR A 1014 -0.18 11.21 -55.19
N LEU A 1015 1.03 11.45 -55.68
CA LEU A 1015 1.87 12.60 -55.35
C LEU A 1015 1.84 13.61 -56.50
N ASP A 1016 1.14 14.72 -56.29
CA ASP A 1016 1.11 15.84 -57.25
C ASP A 1016 2.34 16.72 -57.09
N LEU A 1017 3.12 16.87 -58.16
CA LEU A 1017 4.27 17.77 -58.27
C LEU A 1017 3.86 18.98 -59.12
N LYS A 1018 3.61 20.12 -58.46
CA LYS A 1018 3.21 21.37 -59.10
C LYS A 1018 4.36 22.36 -59.20
N ASN A 1019 4.34 23.19 -60.25
CA ASN A 1019 5.36 24.19 -60.53
C ASN A 1019 6.78 23.61 -60.45
N ILE A 1020 7.00 22.48 -61.13
CA ILE A 1020 8.22 21.68 -61.01
C ILE A 1020 9.46 22.51 -61.32
N GLN A 1021 10.40 22.53 -60.37
CA GLN A 1021 11.71 23.18 -60.48
C GLN A 1021 12.82 22.12 -60.62
N THR A 1022 14.02 22.54 -61.01
CA THR A 1022 15.17 21.63 -61.13
C THR A 1022 15.53 20.94 -59.80
N SER A 1023 15.20 21.54 -58.67
CA SER A 1023 15.33 20.95 -57.33
C SER A 1023 14.38 19.78 -57.05
N ASN A 1024 13.34 19.58 -57.87
CA ASN A 1024 12.43 18.44 -57.79
C ASN A 1024 12.93 17.22 -58.60
N SER A 1025 14.09 17.31 -59.26
CA SER A 1025 14.67 16.15 -59.94
C SER A 1025 15.27 15.17 -58.93
N GLY A 1026 14.95 13.89 -59.06
CA GLY A 1026 15.45 12.84 -58.17
C GLY A 1026 14.57 11.60 -58.11
N LEU A 1027 14.77 10.79 -57.06
CA LEU A 1027 14.18 9.46 -56.90
C LEU A 1027 13.00 9.50 -55.94
N TYR A 1028 11.85 9.00 -56.39
CA TYR A 1028 10.62 8.96 -55.62
C TYR A 1028 10.13 7.52 -55.42
N TYR A 1029 9.54 7.21 -54.26
CA TYR A 1029 8.82 5.95 -54.02
C TYR A 1029 7.73 6.15 -52.97
N CYS A 1030 6.77 5.24 -52.92
CA CYS A 1030 5.68 5.22 -51.95
C CYS A 1030 5.76 3.98 -51.06
N VAL A 1031 5.54 4.12 -49.76
CA VAL A 1031 5.31 3.00 -48.84
C VAL A 1031 3.81 2.89 -48.59
N VAL A 1032 3.25 1.72 -48.85
CA VAL A 1032 1.84 1.39 -48.56
C VAL A 1032 1.81 0.47 -47.35
N SER A 1033 0.99 0.76 -46.36
CA SER A 1033 0.90 -0.06 -45.14
C SER A 1033 -0.54 -0.26 -44.68
N ASN A 1034 -0.75 -1.35 -43.96
CA ASN A 1034 -1.95 -1.64 -43.18
C ASN A 1034 -1.53 -2.25 -41.82
N PRO A 1035 -2.45 -2.58 -40.91
CA PRO A 1035 -2.07 -3.15 -39.62
C PRO A 1035 -1.29 -4.48 -39.68
N ALA A 1036 -1.32 -5.22 -40.80
CA ALA A 1036 -0.51 -6.44 -41.02
C ALA A 1036 0.95 -6.16 -41.41
N GLY A 1037 1.28 -4.94 -41.87
CA GLY A 1037 2.64 -4.55 -42.24
C GLY A 1037 2.71 -3.49 -43.35
N SER A 1038 3.90 -3.27 -43.89
CA SER A 1038 4.16 -2.31 -44.97
C SER A 1038 4.87 -2.95 -46.17
N VAL A 1039 4.61 -2.41 -47.36
CA VAL A 1039 5.24 -2.76 -48.63
C VAL A 1039 5.71 -1.48 -49.33
N GLN A 1040 6.92 -1.49 -49.88
CA GLN A 1040 7.49 -0.37 -50.62
C GLN A 1040 7.27 -0.53 -52.13
N SER A 1041 6.92 0.55 -52.82
CA SER A 1041 6.87 0.59 -54.28
C SER A 1041 8.28 0.51 -54.90
N SER A 1042 8.36 0.28 -56.21
CA SER A 1042 9.57 0.56 -56.98
C SER A 1042 9.87 2.06 -57.01
N ILE A 1043 11.11 2.40 -57.34
CA ILE A 1043 11.60 3.78 -57.43
C ILE A 1043 11.26 4.38 -58.80
N ALA A 1044 10.72 5.59 -58.83
CA ALA A 1044 10.44 6.40 -60.00
C ALA A 1044 11.40 7.60 -60.08
N GLU A 1045 12.12 7.75 -61.21
CA GLU A 1045 13.06 8.86 -61.44
C GLU A 1045 12.38 10.03 -62.17
N VAL A 1046 12.49 11.24 -61.61
CA VAL A 1046 11.95 12.48 -62.21
C VAL A 1046 13.10 13.37 -62.69
N ILE A 1047 13.07 13.77 -63.97
CA ILE A 1047 14.08 14.61 -64.62
C ILE A 1047 13.44 15.95 -65.04
N VAL A 1048 14.09 17.08 -64.73
CA VAL A 1048 13.57 18.42 -65.03
C VAL A 1048 14.51 19.20 -65.95
N ARG A 1049 13.98 19.77 -67.05
CA ARG A 1049 14.72 20.52 -68.10
C ARG A 1049 14.37 22.02 -68.15
N GLU A 1050 15.29 22.86 -68.62
CA GLU A 1050 15.09 24.32 -68.72
C GLU A 1050 14.29 24.77 -69.95
N THR A 1051 13.49 25.83 -69.81
CA THR A 1051 12.70 26.45 -70.91
C THR A 1051 13.54 27.47 -71.71
N ALA A 1052 13.11 27.79 -72.95
CA ALA A 1052 13.78 28.77 -73.81
C ALA A 1052 13.57 30.23 -73.33
N SER A 1053 14.62 31.04 -73.34
CA SER A 1053 14.60 32.47 -72.96
C SER A 1053 15.51 33.33 -73.87
N ILE A 1054 15.11 34.56 -74.19
CA ILE A 1054 15.92 35.50 -75.01
C ILE A 1054 16.79 36.35 -74.10
N THR A 1055 18.08 36.43 -74.41
CA THR A 1055 19.06 37.21 -73.65
C THR A 1055 19.43 38.53 -74.32
N ILE A 1056 19.39 38.65 -75.66
CA ILE A 1056 19.68 39.90 -76.39
C ILE A 1056 18.76 40.05 -77.63
N PRO A 1057 17.99 41.15 -77.79
CA PRO A 1057 17.09 41.38 -78.94
C PRO A 1057 17.74 42.13 -80.14
N PRO A 1058 17.17 42.03 -81.36
CA PRO A 1058 17.64 42.73 -82.57
C PRO A 1058 17.50 44.27 -82.52
N GLN A 1059 18.43 44.99 -83.17
CA GLN A 1059 18.53 46.46 -83.19
C GLN A 1059 18.10 47.08 -84.54
N LYS A 1060 17.66 48.36 -84.56
CA LYS A 1060 17.15 49.10 -85.75
C LYS A 1060 18.26 49.41 -86.78
N THR A 1061 17.93 49.48 -88.08
CA THR A 1061 18.92 49.71 -89.17
C THR A 1061 18.34 50.49 -90.37
N GLU A 1062 19.15 51.27 -91.12
CA GLU A 1062 18.74 51.99 -92.36
C GLU A 1062 19.62 51.62 -93.56
N SER A 1063 19.05 51.54 -94.78
CA SER A 1063 19.78 51.22 -96.04
C SER A 1063 19.08 51.79 -97.29
N TYR A 1064 19.58 51.48 -98.49
CA TYR A 1064 19.08 52.02 -99.78
C TYR A 1064 18.72 50.90 -100.76
N THR A 1065 17.89 51.19 -101.76
CA THR A 1065 17.53 50.20 -102.77
C THR A 1065 18.76 49.68 -103.53
N GLY A 1066 18.95 48.35 -103.57
CA GLY A 1066 20.03 47.64 -104.23
C GLY A 1066 21.15 47.13 -103.32
N TYR A 1067 21.16 47.47 -102.02
CA TYR A 1067 22.27 47.21 -101.08
C TYR A 1067 22.04 45.98 -100.16
N TYR A 1068 22.96 45.71 -99.21
CA TYR A 1068 22.99 44.57 -98.26
C TYR A 1068 22.91 45.02 -96.78
N THR A 1069 22.29 44.23 -95.87
CA THR A 1069 22.22 44.46 -94.39
C THR A 1069 21.84 43.18 -93.57
N THR A 1070 22.05 43.15 -92.23
CA THR A 1070 21.78 41.99 -91.32
C THR A 1070 21.10 42.38 -89.99
N LEU A 1071 20.29 41.49 -89.38
CA LEU A 1071 19.73 41.55 -87.99
C LEU A 1071 20.13 40.30 -87.14
N SER A 1072 20.21 40.38 -85.79
CA SER A 1072 20.63 39.25 -84.91
C SER A 1072 19.92 39.17 -83.53
N VAL A 1073 19.87 37.98 -82.90
CA VAL A 1073 19.27 37.70 -81.56
C VAL A 1073 20.10 36.66 -80.76
N SER A 1074 20.08 36.67 -79.42
CA SER A 1074 20.70 35.65 -78.54
C SER A 1074 19.70 35.02 -77.55
N ALA A 1075 19.83 33.73 -77.21
CA ALA A 1075 18.95 33.00 -76.30
C ALA A 1075 19.62 31.86 -75.50
N SER A 1076 18.99 31.41 -74.40
CA SER A 1076 19.38 30.29 -73.51
C SER A 1076 18.23 29.27 -73.32
N GLY A 1077 18.55 28.05 -72.90
CA GLY A 1077 17.59 26.95 -72.62
C GLY A 1077 18.02 25.62 -73.24
N TYR A 1078 17.36 24.51 -72.86
CA TYR A 1078 17.65 23.18 -73.41
C TYR A 1078 17.11 23.06 -74.85
N GLU A 1079 17.99 22.83 -75.84
CA GLU A 1079 17.65 22.66 -77.27
C GLU A 1079 16.81 23.80 -77.91
N VAL A 1080 17.27 25.05 -77.82
CA VAL A 1080 16.58 26.21 -78.41
C VAL A 1080 16.63 26.26 -79.95
N LYS A 1081 15.51 26.70 -80.56
CA LYS A 1081 15.29 26.90 -82.01
C LYS A 1081 14.84 28.35 -82.29
N TYR A 1082 15.13 28.87 -83.48
CA TYR A 1082 14.86 30.27 -83.88
C TYR A 1082 13.96 30.34 -85.12
N GLN A 1083 13.17 31.41 -85.25
CA GLN A 1083 12.39 31.74 -86.45
C GLN A 1083 12.20 33.26 -86.56
N TRP A 1084 12.75 33.89 -87.61
CA TRP A 1084 12.54 35.31 -87.89
C TRP A 1084 11.21 35.58 -88.56
N GLN A 1085 10.60 36.71 -88.21
CA GLN A 1085 9.32 37.18 -88.71
C GLN A 1085 9.43 38.63 -89.20
N LYS A 1086 8.68 38.96 -90.26
CA LYS A 1086 8.48 40.34 -90.73
C LYS A 1086 7.02 40.73 -90.54
N LEU A 1087 6.77 41.96 -90.13
CA LEU A 1087 5.43 42.53 -90.06
C LEU A 1087 4.94 42.89 -91.46
N VAL A 1088 3.88 42.23 -91.90
CA VAL A 1088 3.22 42.46 -93.20
C VAL A 1088 1.73 42.68 -92.94
N ASN A 1089 1.18 43.83 -93.35
CA ASN A 1089 -0.23 44.21 -93.14
C ASN A 1089 -0.71 44.08 -91.68
N GLY A 1090 0.14 44.47 -90.71
CA GLY A 1090 -0.16 44.42 -89.29
C GLY A 1090 -0.11 43.02 -88.66
N LYS A 1091 0.29 41.98 -89.40
CA LYS A 1091 0.51 40.62 -88.89
C LYS A 1091 1.96 40.19 -89.07
N TRP A 1092 2.48 39.49 -88.07
CA TRP A 1092 3.81 38.91 -88.12
C TRP A 1092 3.79 37.64 -88.98
N VAL A 1093 4.63 37.61 -90.02
CA VAL A 1093 4.73 36.50 -90.96
C VAL A 1093 6.14 35.93 -90.91
N ASP A 1094 6.25 34.61 -90.79
CA ASP A 1094 7.53 33.91 -90.82
C ASP A 1094 8.28 34.16 -92.13
N ILE A 1095 9.55 34.48 -92.00
CA ILE A 1095 10.46 34.54 -93.14
C ILE A 1095 10.95 33.11 -93.36
N VAL A 1096 10.47 32.51 -94.45
CA VAL A 1096 10.75 31.11 -94.78
C VAL A 1096 12.28 30.88 -94.82
N GLY A 1097 12.75 29.89 -94.06
CA GLY A 1097 14.16 29.50 -93.99
C GLY A 1097 15.02 30.32 -93.01
N ALA A 1098 14.49 31.37 -92.39
CA ALA A 1098 15.24 32.19 -91.44
C ALA A 1098 15.18 31.62 -90.02
N THR A 1099 15.85 30.48 -89.81
CA THR A 1099 15.84 29.73 -88.54
C THR A 1099 17.15 29.79 -87.76
N ALA A 1100 18.05 30.68 -88.16
CA ALA A 1100 19.29 30.96 -87.45
C ALA A 1100 19.11 32.11 -86.44
N SER A 1101 20.09 32.31 -85.56
CA SER A 1101 20.14 33.46 -84.66
C SER A 1101 20.39 34.80 -85.38
N THR A 1102 20.60 34.79 -86.70
CA THR A 1102 20.77 35.98 -87.56
C THR A 1102 19.86 35.95 -88.80
N LEU A 1103 19.56 37.12 -89.35
CA LEU A 1103 18.80 37.32 -90.59
C LEU A 1103 19.57 38.25 -91.55
N ASP A 1104 20.13 37.68 -92.61
CA ASP A 1104 20.89 38.39 -93.66
C ASP A 1104 20.00 38.78 -94.86
N MET A 1105 20.16 39.99 -95.40
CA MET A 1105 19.32 40.54 -96.48
C MET A 1105 20.17 41.25 -97.56
N SER A 1106 19.97 40.90 -98.84
CA SER A 1106 20.73 41.45 -99.99
C SER A 1106 19.80 41.93 -101.12
N GLY A 1107 20.26 42.89 -101.93
CA GLY A 1107 19.50 43.39 -103.08
C GLY A 1107 18.22 44.15 -102.67
N LEU A 1108 18.32 44.95 -101.61
CA LEU A 1108 17.18 45.55 -100.92
C LEU A 1108 16.24 46.35 -101.85
N LYS A 1109 14.94 46.18 -101.68
CA LYS A 1109 13.88 46.93 -102.36
C LYS A 1109 13.18 47.83 -101.35
N LEU A 1110 12.47 48.86 -101.80
CA LEU A 1110 11.69 49.72 -100.88
C LEU A 1110 10.71 48.91 -100.02
N THR A 1111 10.15 47.84 -100.61
CA THR A 1111 9.26 46.88 -99.95
C THR A 1111 9.93 46.07 -98.83
N ASP A 1112 11.26 46.06 -98.76
CA ASP A 1112 11.99 45.37 -97.70
C ASP A 1112 12.03 46.18 -96.40
N SER A 1113 11.71 47.48 -96.45
CA SER A 1113 11.46 48.27 -95.23
C SER A 1113 10.34 47.63 -94.40
N GLY A 1114 10.49 47.62 -93.09
CA GLY A 1114 9.48 47.07 -92.20
C GLY A 1114 10.01 46.74 -90.83
N GLU A 1115 9.16 46.10 -90.03
CA GLU A 1115 9.48 45.66 -88.68
C GLU A 1115 9.73 44.15 -88.66
N TYR A 1116 10.72 43.73 -87.89
CA TYR A 1116 11.25 42.37 -87.81
C TYR A 1116 11.38 41.93 -86.34
N ARG A 1117 11.15 40.64 -86.06
CA ARG A 1117 11.37 40.03 -84.74
C ARG A 1117 11.78 38.57 -84.89
N CYS A 1118 12.32 37.95 -83.84
CA CYS A 1118 12.63 36.52 -83.81
C CYS A 1118 11.82 35.81 -82.71
N VAL A 1119 11.22 34.67 -83.06
CA VAL A 1119 10.65 33.73 -82.09
C VAL A 1119 11.73 32.72 -81.72
N VAL A 1120 11.94 32.49 -80.42
CA VAL A 1120 12.84 31.46 -79.90
C VAL A 1120 12.03 30.44 -79.12
N SER A 1121 12.25 29.14 -79.35
CA SER A 1121 11.44 28.09 -78.74
C SER A 1121 12.22 26.83 -78.40
N ASN A 1122 11.80 26.10 -77.37
CA ASN A 1122 12.17 24.71 -77.13
C ASN A 1122 10.95 23.86 -76.74
N GLY A 1123 11.15 22.61 -76.30
CA GLY A 1123 10.06 21.72 -75.88
C GLY A 1123 9.23 22.25 -74.70
N GLY A 1124 9.71 23.26 -73.97
CA GLY A 1124 9.01 23.93 -72.88
C GLY A 1124 8.25 25.20 -73.26
N GLY A 1125 8.27 25.62 -74.54
CA GLY A 1125 7.50 26.75 -75.03
C GLY A 1125 8.30 27.71 -75.92
N SER A 1126 7.68 28.82 -76.31
CA SER A 1126 8.27 29.85 -77.17
C SER A 1126 8.21 31.24 -76.53
N VAL A 1127 9.30 31.99 -76.67
CA VAL A 1127 9.43 33.41 -76.32
C VAL A 1127 9.70 34.22 -77.59
N VAL A 1128 9.21 35.46 -77.65
CA VAL A 1128 9.31 36.32 -78.84
C VAL A 1128 10.17 37.54 -78.52
N SER A 1129 11.11 37.89 -79.40
CA SER A 1129 11.98 39.06 -79.23
C SER A 1129 11.20 40.37 -79.34
N GLU A 1130 11.80 41.44 -78.83
CA GLU A 1130 11.37 42.80 -79.18
C GLU A 1130 11.53 43.06 -80.70
N THR A 1131 10.82 44.09 -81.19
CA THR A 1131 10.72 44.44 -82.61
C THR A 1131 11.84 45.39 -83.06
N SER A 1132 12.51 45.06 -84.17
CA SER A 1132 13.50 45.91 -84.86
C SER A 1132 12.93 46.49 -86.17
N LYS A 1133 13.25 47.75 -86.49
CA LYS A 1133 12.80 48.44 -87.72
C LYS A 1133 13.94 48.60 -88.73
N LEU A 1134 13.69 48.20 -89.97
CA LEU A 1134 14.55 48.42 -91.15
C LEU A 1134 13.92 49.45 -92.10
N THR A 1135 14.65 50.49 -92.52
CA THR A 1135 14.17 51.54 -93.47
C THR A 1135 14.99 51.57 -94.75
N ILE A 1136 14.36 51.54 -95.93
CA ILE A 1136 14.99 51.54 -97.28
C ILE A 1136 14.55 52.77 -98.13
N LEU A 1137 15.49 53.48 -98.78
CA LEU A 1137 15.25 54.73 -99.54
C LEU A 1137 15.53 54.63 -101.09
N LYS A 1138 14.91 55.48 -101.96
CA LYS A 1138 14.94 55.46 -103.47
C LYS A 1138 15.95 56.46 -104.11
N THR A 1139 16.53 56.12 -105.29
CA THR A 1139 17.51 56.95 -106.07
C THR A 1139 16.87 57.89 -107.14
N SER A 1140 17.45 59.09 -107.42
CA SER A 1140 16.93 60.17 -108.33
C SER A 1140 18.02 60.93 -109.14
N LYS A 1141 17.67 61.76 -110.16
CA LYS A 1141 18.68 62.46 -111.02
C LYS A 1141 19.48 63.51 -110.25
N ILE A 1142 20.77 63.66 -110.59
CA ILE A 1142 21.72 64.54 -109.91
C ILE A 1142 21.38 66.01 -110.17
N LYS A 1143 21.21 66.76 -109.09
CA LYS A 1143 21.15 68.21 -109.09
C LYS A 1143 22.23 68.74 -108.15
N ILE A 1144 23.20 69.47 -108.71
CA ILE A 1144 24.22 70.15 -107.89
C ILE A 1144 23.52 71.27 -107.12
N THR A 1145 23.49 71.15 -105.80
CA THR A 1145 22.84 72.08 -104.87
C THR A 1145 23.82 73.11 -104.31
N GLN A 1146 25.12 72.80 -104.33
CA GLN A 1146 26.19 73.75 -103.97
C GLN A 1146 27.38 73.58 -104.91
N GLN A 1147 27.77 74.67 -105.55
CA GLN A 1147 28.93 74.72 -106.44
C GLN A 1147 30.22 74.98 -105.65
N PRO A 1148 31.38 74.49 -106.10
CA PRO A 1148 32.65 74.85 -105.49
C PRO A 1148 32.92 76.34 -105.64
N VAL A 1149 33.31 76.96 -104.54
CA VAL A 1149 33.76 78.35 -104.47
C VAL A 1149 35.14 78.33 -103.81
N ALA A 1150 36.12 78.96 -104.43
CA ALA A 1150 37.42 79.19 -103.83
C ALA A 1150 37.36 80.46 -102.97
N ILE A 1151 37.95 80.40 -101.79
CA ILE A 1151 38.07 81.53 -100.86
C ILE A 1151 39.54 81.97 -100.90
N PRO A 1152 39.85 83.28 -100.93
CA PRO A 1152 41.23 83.75 -100.82
C PRO A 1152 41.88 83.18 -99.55
N THR A 1153 42.99 82.47 -99.71
CA THR A 1153 43.68 81.75 -98.63
C THR A 1153 45.17 82.08 -98.73
N ALA A 1154 45.83 82.46 -97.64
CA ALA A 1154 47.23 82.87 -97.67
C ALA A 1154 48.18 81.71 -98.06
N VAL A 1155 49.39 82.05 -98.52
CA VAL A 1155 50.46 81.08 -98.78
C VAL A 1155 50.73 80.27 -97.50
N ASP A 1156 50.94 78.96 -97.66
CA ASP A 1156 51.16 77.92 -96.64
C ASP A 1156 49.94 77.47 -95.82
N ASP A 1157 48.74 78.03 -96.04
CA ASP A 1157 47.50 77.56 -95.40
C ASP A 1157 46.78 76.47 -96.20
N ASP A 1158 45.97 75.65 -95.50
CA ASP A 1158 45.10 74.62 -96.08
C ASP A 1158 43.75 75.21 -96.53
N THR A 1159 43.21 74.74 -97.66
CA THR A 1159 41.85 75.08 -98.10
C THR A 1159 41.12 73.88 -98.69
N LYS A 1160 39.81 73.98 -98.92
CA LYS A 1160 39.07 72.92 -99.62
C LYS A 1160 38.02 73.49 -100.57
N LEU A 1161 37.85 72.79 -101.68
CA LEU A 1161 36.68 72.93 -102.54
C LEU A 1161 35.68 71.84 -102.20
N SER A 1162 34.40 72.18 -102.21
CA SER A 1162 33.32 71.24 -101.91
C SER A 1162 32.20 71.39 -102.92
N VAL A 1163 31.59 70.28 -103.29
CA VAL A 1163 30.40 70.23 -104.13
C VAL A 1163 29.36 69.39 -103.41
N SER A 1164 28.14 69.93 -103.31
CA SER A 1164 27.00 69.20 -102.76
C SER A 1164 25.98 68.98 -103.86
N ALA A 1165 25.40 67.78 -103.91
CA ALA A 1165 24.35 67.46 -104.85
C ALA A 1165 23.29 66.54 -104.23
N SER A 1166 22.06 66.67 -104.70
CA SER A 1166 20.97 65.72 -104.42
C SER A 1166 20.82 64.75 -105.59
N GLY A 1167 20.33 63.54 -105.32
CA GLY A 1167 20.22 62.46 -106.33
C GLY A 1167 20.34 61.05 -105.75
N GLY A 1168 21.08 60.86 -104.65
CA GLY A 1168 21.32 59.53 -104.05
C GLY A 1168 22.29 58.67 -104.89
N GLY A 1169 23.12 57.86 -104.23
CA GLY A 1169 24.10 56.99 -104.90
C GLY A 1169 25.09 57.73 -105.81
N ILE A 1170 25.60 58.89 -105.35
CA ILE A 1170 26.42 59.79 -106.18
C ILE A 1170 27.91 59.45 -106.02
N TYR A 1171 28.57 59.27 -107.17
CA TYR A 1171 30.02 59.17 -107.31
C TYR A 1171 30.58 60.53 -107.78
N TYR A 1172 31.68 60.99 -107.18
CA TYR A 1172 32.31 62.29 -107.49
C TYR A 1172 33.66 62.06 -108.18
N GLN A 1173 34.13 63.02 -108.98
CA GLN A 1173 35.46 63.04 -109.57
C GLN A 1173 35.92 64.48 -109.85
N TRP A 1174 36.99 64.95 -109.21
CA TRP A 1174 37.51 66.31 -109.42
C TRP A 1174 38.53 66.41 -110.57
N GLN A 1175 38.60 67.60 -111.21
CA GLN A 1175 39.44 67.94 -112.36
C GLN A 1175 40.15 69.29 -112.17
N VAL A 1176 41.36 69.46 -112.73
CA VAL A 1176 42.15 70.71 -112.78
C VAL A 1176 42.43 71.15 -114.23
N LYS A 1177 42.55 72.46 -114.47
CA LYS A 1177 42.82 73.02 -115.79
C LYS A 1177 44.32 73.23 -116.01
N ASN A 1178 44.86 72.61 -117.05
CA ASN A 1178 46.26 72.76 -117.46
C ASN A 1178 46.29 73.33 -118.90
N GLY A 1179 46.63 74.62 -119.04
CA GLY A 1179 46.50 75.33 -120.32
C GLY A 1179 45.04 75.45 -120.81
N LYS A 1180 44.73 74.83 -121.96
CA LYS A 1180 43.37 74.79 -122.54
C LYS A 1180 42.59 73.49 -122.22
N VAL A 1181 43.16 72.55 -121.46
CA VAL A 1181 42.59 71.19 -121.25
C VAL A 1181 42.27 70.95 -119.76
N TRP A 1182 41.27 70.11 -119.48
CA TRP A 1182 40.88 69.67 -118.13
C TRP A 1182 41.32 68.23 -117.89
N GLU A 1183 41.95 67.97 -116.75
CA GLU A 1183 42.50 66.65 -116.37
C GLU A 1183 41.94 66.18 -115.02
N ASP A 1184 41.65 64.88 -114.88
CA ASP A 1184 41.19 64.28 -113.62
C ASP A 1184 42.28 64.25 -112.56
N ILE A 1185 41.92 64.59 -111.33
CA ILE A 1185 42.78 64.45 -110.16
C ILE A 1185 42.57 63.04 -109.60
N SER A 1186 43.58 62.19 -109.76
CA SER A 1186 43.50 60.79 -109.34
C SER A 1186 43.16 60.64 -107.86
N GLY A 1187 42.19 59.77 -107.55
CA GLY A 1187 41.72 59.50 -106.19
C GLY A 1187 40.79 60.55 -105.58
N ALA A 1188 40.57 61.69 -106.23
CA ALA A 1188 39.67 62.73 -105.75
C ALA A 1188 38.19 62.42 -106.04
N THR A 1189 37.65 61.37 -105.39
CA THR A 1189 36.29 60.85 -105.65
C THR A 1189 35.26 61.16 -104.55
N SER A 1190 35.63 62.02 -103.61
CA SER A 1190 34.73 62.51 -102.56
C SER A 1190 34.02 63.80 -102.99
N SER A 1191 32.95 64.16 -102.29
CA SER A 1191 32.24 65.43 -102.45
C SER A 1191 33.10 66.66 -102.09
N THR A 1192 34.29 66.46 -101.52
CA THR A 1192 35.26 67.50 -101.17
C THR A 1192 36.63 67.20 -101.77
N LEU A 1193 37.30 68.23 -102.32
CA LEU A 1193 38.71 68.23 -102.68
C LEU A 1193 39.47 69.15 -101.73
N ALA A 1194 40.34 68.57 -100.89
CA ALA A 1194 41.16 69.31 -99.94
C ALA A 1194 42.55 69.60 -100.52
N PHE A 1195 43.05 70.79 -100.24
CA PHE A 1195 44.39 71.27 -100.56
C PHE A 1195 45.12 71.57 -99.26
N LYS A 1196 46.42 71.28 -99.23
CA LYS A 1196 47.26 71.58 -98.08
C LYS A 1196 48.48 72.39 -98.48
N ASN A 1197 48.86 73.35 -97.65
CA ASN A 1197 50.04 74.20 -97.83
C ASN A 1197 50.12 74.87 -99.21
N LEU A 1198 49.14 75.71 -99.56
CA LEU A 1198 49.10 76.37 -100.86
C LEU A 1198 50.37 77.20 -101.13
N GLN A 1199 50.94 77.07 -102.33
CA GLN A 1199 52.12 77.84 -102.74
C GLN A 1199 51.73 78.97 -103.69
N ALA A 1200 52.60 79.98 -103.84
CA ALA A 1200 52.31 81.14 -104.71
C ALA A 1200 52.05 80.75 -106.19
N GLU A 1201 52.56 79.59 -106.64
CA GLU A 1201 52.32 79.00 -107.96
C GLU A 1201 50.94 78.34 -108.13
N ASP A 1202 50.19 78.11 -107.03
CA ASP A 1202 48.81 77.60 -107.06
C ASP A 1202 47.78 78.71 -107.31
N ASN A 1203 48.21 79.96 -107.18
CA ASN A 1203 47.37 81.10 -107.48
C ASN A 1203 46.92 81.05 -108.94
N ASN A 1204 45.63 81.29 -109.17
CA ASN A 1204 44.95 81.25 -110.45
C ASN A 1204 44.73 79.87 -111.10
N LYS A 1205 45.04 78.74 -110.45
CA LYS A 1205 44.65 77.41 -110.95
C LYS A 1205 43.13 77.20 -110.85
N GLU A 1206 42.53 76.55 -111.85
CA GLU A 1206 41.07 76.36 -111.98
C GLU A 1206 40.68 74.88 -111.80
N TYR A 1207 39.63 74.60 -111.02
CA TYR A 1207 39.14 73.26 -110.67
C TYR A 1207 37.63 73.09 -110.90
N ARG A 1208 37.18 71.87 -111.21
CA ARG A 1208 35.75 71.49 -111.29
C ARG A 1208 35.52 70.03 -110.88
N CYS A 1209 34.28 69.63 -110.59
CA CYS A 1209 33.91 68.25 -110.24
C CYS A 1209 32.86 67.67 -111.20
N ILE A 1210 33.03 66.41 -111.59
CA ILE A 1210 32.04 65.59 -112.30
C ILE A 1210 31.34 64.71 -111.27
N LEU A 1211 30.01 64.78 -111.22
CA LEU A 1211 29.17 63.97 -110.36
C LEU A 1211 28.34 63.03 -111.23
N LYS A 1212 28.35 61.74 -110.89
CA LYS A 1212 27.63 60.71 -111.65
C LYS A 1212 26.85 59.78 -110.73
N ASN A 1213 25.65 59.42 -111.16
CA ASN A 1213 24.92 58.28 -110.63
C ASN A 1213 24.35 57.49 -111.80
N ASP A 1214 23.69 56.38 -111.50
CA ASP A 1214 23.24 55.41 -112.50
C ASP A 1214 22.28 55.98 -113.56
N ILE A 1215 21.70 57.16 -113.31
CA ILE A 1215 20.67 57.76 -114.17
C ILE A 1215 20.98 59.18 -114.66
N SER A 1216 22.09 59.79 -114.26
CA SER A 1216 22.52 61.11 -114.75
C SER A 1216 23.97 61.48 -114.39
N THR A 1217 24.55 62.42 -115.13
CA THR A 1217 25.86 63.04 -114.83
C THR A 1217 25.71 64.56 -114.84
N ALA A 1218 26.34 65.25 -113.90
CA ALA A 1218 26.37 66.71 -113.80
C ALA A 1218 27.79 67.21 -113.54
N THR A 1219 28.17 68.33 -114.15
CA THR A 1219 29.49 68.95 -113.95
C THR A 1219 29.34 70.25 -113.17
N SER A 1220 30.18 70.44 -112.17
CA SER A 1220 30.20 71.65 -111.36
C SER A 1220 30.71 72.85 -112.17
N LYS A 1221 30.39 74.05 -111.68
CA LYS A 1221 31.08 75.27 -112.10
C LYS A 1221 32.55 75.19 -111.72
N THR A 1222 33.35 75.96 -112.45
CA THR A 1222 34.78 76.10 -112.20
C THR A 1222 35.03 77.03 -111.00
N ALA A 1223 35.88 76.58 -110.08
CA ALA A 1223 36.40 77.38 -108.99
C ALA A 1223 37.89 77.67 -109.23
N LYS A 1224 38.28 78.94 -109.14
CA LYS A 1224 39.65 79.39 -109.38
C LYS A 1224 40.30 79.74 -108.04
N LEU A 1225 41.39 79.07 -107.68
CA LEU A 1225 42.11 79.37 -106.44
C LEU A 1225 42.71 80.77 -106.49
N VAL A 1226 42.60 81.48 -105.37
CA VAL A 1226 43.22 82.78 -105.13
C VAL A 1226 44.12 82.58 -103.91
N VAL A 1227 45.43 82.61 -104.13
CA VAL A 1227 46.47 82.40 -103.10
C VAL A 1227 47.25 83.68 -102.92
#